data_AF-A0A127EFQ1-F1
#
_entry.id   AF-A0A127EFQ1-F1
#
_cell.length_a   1.000
_cell.length_b   1.000
_cell.length_c   1.000
_cell.angle_alpha   90.00
_cell.angle_beta   90.00
_cell.angle_gamma   90.00
#
_symmetry.space_group_name_H-M   'P 1'
#
loop_
_entity.id
_entity.type
_entity.pdbx_description
1 polymer ?
#
loop_
_entity_poly.entity_id
_entity_poly.type
_entity_poly.pdbx_seq_one_letter_code
_entity_poly.pdbx_strand_id
1 'polypeptide(L)'
;MKIFKKSKKLFKTLAMMLAMLIIAPSLGVFAVEINSTDGESYLKYDSPTWGKVLPIGNHRYYAPDLKTCYCLNTGALNPTGQDYTEEIKVDKGIETILYWGYPAKDGSEWGISADEYRYCTQLAIWSYQFEAGISRGMDRTRLKNGTVSVSRLKPVIDFLVEKAHNRELPKFFEITPSEVNATENGDYLVSEPIKIKSDYSFSNARVSVKSTSDPSLKDSIKVMDMNGSERNLFNSNESFKVYIPRNAKTGELNISIKAMVEIPSTVAYKTPQAGKQDMAVVPLETTPQSKDNITVRWTGLTGNLKVIKTGDNGELLTGAKFQLKDMNGTVVGEKTSENGELTFTDIMDGEYILEEVESPKGFLKAEPVKVTIRAGETAEINIVDTQIKGRVEITKIDEETGEPLEGAEFEMVKADTNEVVENMTTKENGKITSGLHPFGDYIVREIKAPNKYTLNGKEYPVTISEHMQTIEITHANRIIKGRVAINKFDNEFNDLKLKDAEFTIYDKNDKEVDKLITDENGYDESIDLNYGDYYMKETKAPVGHKLSDKVYDIQIREDKKVYTFDVPNYVIKGSIQIVKVDSENEEKPVEGAGFDVEAVKVDGIETGTVVDHVVTDKDGFAFTKPLRYGEYKFIETKTPNGYWQSDREYHVNITEDNKIYVKYVKNEPIRAKLRVVKTDSKDNTPIEGVKFQIRNTDTNELVTFKNFVGILPLPTKILTTDKNGEILTPQNLEYGNYVLEEAEPKEGYVGIEPIPFKIDENAPLEDIKDLGTIYTIKVSNERITGDVELLKVDSETKEPLADVNFKFTCIDGFMKDQTWDLTSNEDGKINLKGLEHGKYMVEEVSTLWNYVLNKEPLYFEIKENGQVVKLEMENKKIRANVELIKIDEDTQRPLKDADFELWNGEKLVGTYTTNQYGKISLEGLEAGNYYWKEVKAPEHYILDEDKALNFEIIEDGKTVTTTVENKVQTGDVDFTKTDVTTGENIEGAKIEIVGLEEHNKHIKFEFDSSLEGNKFKLPVGKYQFKEIQAPNGYELSIEVGTFEIKYGEITKANLKNEITTGVLEFTKTDVATGEVLEGAKIKIECLEGLDQGKIIEFTSSKEGNKFNLSKGKYRISETQAPSGYELTTETGEFEIKEHGQVIKCNLTNKKFEIVKTGGAFNVNMMLPLGLILVVGSVGALAFTKRKRA
;
A
#
# COMPACT_ATOMS: atom_id res chain seq x y z
N MET A 1 -17.32 2.17 -73.04
CA MET A 1 -16.53 0.94 -72.85
C MET A 1 -17.42 -0.28 -73.07
N LYS A 2 -16.90 -1.53 -73.10
CA LYS A 2 -17.71 -2.78 -73.27
C LYS A 2 -18.63 -2.98 -72.03
N ILE A 3 -19.75 -3.74 -72.02
CA ILE A 3 -19.97 -5.14 -72.48
C ILE A 3 -21.47 -5.43 -72.88
N PHE A 4 -21.66 -6.00 -74.09
CA PHE A 4 -22.71 -6.94 -74.61
C PHE A 4 -24.25 -6.69 -74.59
N LYS A 5 -24.95 -7.47 -75.46
CA LYS A 5 -26.37 -7.36 -75.91
C LYS A 5 -27.15 -8.69 -75.85
N LYS A 6 -28.50 -8.63 -75.86
CA LYS A 6 -29.52 -9.46 -76.60
C LYS A 6 -30.95 -8.98 -76.23
N SER A 7 -32.04 -8.99 -77.03
CA SER A 7 -32.29 -9.29 -78.47
C SER A 7 -32.77 -8.00 -79.23
N LYS A 8 -33.90 -7.76 -79.94
CA LYS A 8 -35.09 -8.45 -80.57
C LYS A 8 -35.57 -7.58 -81.78
N LYS A 9 -36.56 -7.96 -82.62
CA LYS A 9 -37.14 -7.08 -83.70
C LYS A 9 -38.52 -7.46 -84.31
N LEU A 10 -39.03 -6.60 -85.24
CA LEU A 10 -40.33 -6.56 -85.99
C LEU A 10 -40.26 -7.00 -87.51
N PHE A 11 -41.39 -6.97 -88.28
CA PHE A 11 -41.60 -7.27 -89.76
C PHE A 11 -43.02 -6.76 -90.27
N LYS A 12 -43.54 -6.72 -91.53
CA LYS A 12 -43.09 -6.50 -92.96
C LYS A 12 -44.30 -6.55 -93.99
N THR A 13 -44.29 -5.84 -95.16
CA THR A 13 -45.45 -5.65 -96.16
C THR A 13 -45.11 -5.76 -97.72
N LEU A 14 -45.98 -5.43 -98.77
CA LEU A 14 -45.85 -5.74 -100.29
C LEU A 14 -46.64 -4.84 -101.40
N ALA A 15 -46.75 -5.18 -102.74
CA ALA A 15 -47.23 -4.34 -103.95
C ALA A 15 -47.85 -5.05 -105.28
N MET A 16 -48.15 -4.36 -106.45
CA MET A 16 -49.08 -4.75 -107.63
C MET A 16 -48.91 -4.07 -109.13
N MET A 17 -49.65 -4.36 -110.30
CA MET A 17 -49.55 -3.82 -111.79
C MET A 17 -50.66 -4.13 -112.98
N LEU A 18 -50.82 -3.44 -114.22
CA LEU A 18 -51.67 -3.77 -115.52
C LEU A 18 -51.64 -2.89 -116.93
N ALA A 19 -52.27 -3.21 -118.17
CA ALA A 19 -52.34 -2.45 -119.56
C ALA A 19 -53.32 -2.86 -120.84
N MET A 20 -53.54 -2.09 -122.01
CA MET A 20 -54.44 -2.27 -123.33
C MET A 20 -54.19 -1.29 -124.64
N LEU A 21 -54.77 -1.10 -125.93
CA LEU A 21 -55.59 -1.69 -127.15
C LEU A 21 -55.83 -0.76 -128.51
N ILE A 22 -56.26 -1.18 -129.79
CA ILE A 22 -56.54 -0.34 -131.12
C ILE A 22 -57.24 -0.96 -132.49
N ILE A 23 -57.85 -0.22 -133.55
CA ILE A 23 -58.45 -0.65 -134.98
C ILE A 23 -58.83 0.43 -136.18
N ALA A 24 -59.21 0.12 -137.51
CA ALA A 24 -59.60 1.04 -138.73
C ALA A 24 -60.33 0.54 -140.14
N PRO A 25 -60.83 1.37 -141.20
CA PRO A 25 -61.73 1.06 -142.47
C PRO A 25 -61.61 1.78 -143.97
N SER A 26 -62.47 1.56 -145.07
CA SER A 26 -62.46 2.16 -146.54
C SER A 26 -63.72 2.08 -147.62
N LEU A 27 -63.77 2.62 -148.94
CA LEU A 27 -64.93 2.65 -150.02
C LEU A 27 -64.71 3.01 -151.63
N GLY A 28 -65.75 3.19 -152.60
CA GLY A 28 -65.69 3.43 -154.17
C GLY A 28 -66.95 3.92 -155.13
N VAL A 29 -66.94 4.05 -156.54
CA VAL A 29 -67.90 4.83 -157.55
C VAL A 29 -68.16 4.37 -159.12
N PHE A 30 -68.99 5.01 -160.08
CA PHE A 30 -69.53 4.62 -161.51
C PHE A 30 -69.93 5.71 -162.68
N ALA A 31 -70.98 5.55 -163.59
CA ALA A 31 -71.47 6.45 -164.75
C ALA A 31 -73.04 6.42 -165.10
N VAL A 32 -73.66 7.38 -165.86
CA VAL A 32 -75.17 7.63 -165.93
C VAL A 32 -75.83 8.10 -167.29
N GLU A 33 -77.03 7.61 -167.68
CA GLU A 33 -77.87 8.13 -168.82
C GLU A 33 -78.95 9.17 -168.38
N ILE A 34 -79.31 10.17 -169.23
CA ILE A 34 -80.41 11.14 -168.94
C ILE A 34 -81.34 11.38 -170.15
N ASN A 35 -82.66 11.38 -169.87
CA ASN A 35 -83.74 11.56 -170.85
C ASN A 35 -84.62 12.81 -170.60
N SER A 36 -85.44 13.17 -171.60
CA SER A 36 -86.43 14.25 -171.53
C SER A 36 -87.76 13.87 -172.19
N THR A 37 -88.82 14.67 -171.98
CA THR A 37 -90.21 14.34 -172.40
C THR A 37 -90.91 15.47 -173.16
N ASP A 38 -91.35 15.19 -174.38
CA ASP A 38 -92.20 16.07 -175.22
C ASP A 38 -93.68 16.04 -174.78
N GLY A 39 -93.97 16.45 -173.53
CA GLY A 39 -95.34 16.56 -173.00
C GLY A 39 -95.95 17.94 -173.21
N GLU A 40 -97.28 18.05 -173.35
CA GLU A 40 -97.96 19.35 -173.55
C GLU A 40 -97.63 20.38 -172.45
N SER A 41 -97.55 21.65 -172.85
CA SER A 41 -96.93 22.69 -172.04
C SER A 41 -97.82 23.23 -170.91
N TYR A 42 -97.63 22.71 -169.69
CA TYR A 42 -98.32 23.21 -168.50
C TYR A 42 -97.99 24.66 -168.16
N LEU A 43 -96.81 25.19 -168.49
CA LEU A 43 -96.37 26.55 -168.16
C LEU A 43 -95.53 27.17 -169.30
N LYS A 44 -96.17 27.78 -170.30
CA LYS A 44 -95.49 28.56 -171.36
C LYS A 44 -95.14 29.96 -170.87
N TYR A 45 -93.99 30.13 -170.24
CA TYR A 45 -93.48 31.46 -169.92
C TYR A 45 -92.63 32.02 -171.06
N ASP A 46 -92.96 33.23 -171.49
CA ASP A 46 -92.08 34.03 -172.32
C ASP A 46 -91.03 34.71 -171.44
N SER A 47 -89.75 34.57 -171.78
CA SER A 47 -88.66 35.33 -171.18
C SER A 47 -87.68 35.82 -172.25
N PRO A 48 -87.13 37.05 -172.12
CA PRO A 48 -86.17 37.58 -173.07
C PRO A 48 -84.76 36.96 -172.86
N THR A 49 -84.49 35.84 -173.53
CA THR A 49 -83.18 35.18 -173.60
C THR A 49 -82.43 35.55 -174.87
N TRP A 50 -81.14 35.89 -174.73
CA TRP A 50 -80.24 36.29 -175.84
C TRP A 50 -80.78 37.42 -176.74
N GLY A 51 -81.53 38.37 -176.16
CA GLY A 51 -82.10 39.52 -176.87
C GLY A 51 -83.31 39.19 -177.76
N LYS A 52 -83.78 37.94 -177.75
CA LYS A 52 -85.07 37.53 -178.34
C LYS A 52 -86.03 37.15 -177.22
N VAL A 53 -87.33 37.24 -177.46
CA VAL A 53 -88.32 36.59 -176.59
C VAL A 53 -88.43 35.15 -177.06
N LEU A 54 -88.16 34.19 -176.17
CA LEU A 54 -88.27 32.77 -176.45
C LEU A 54 -89.23 32.12 -175.43
N PRO A 55 -90.12 31.22 -175.87
CA PRO A 55 -90.95 30.45 -174.95
C PRO A 55 -90.06 29.43 -174.22
N ILE A 56 -90.13 29.44 -172.89
CA ILE A 56 -89.39 28.51 -172.05
C ILE A 56 -90.01 27.10 -172.13
N GLY A 57 -89.14 26.09 -172.12
CA GLY A 57 -89.49 24.69 -172.33
C GLY A 57 -90.39 24.08 -171.25
N ASN A 58 -90.99 22.96 -171.65
CA ASN A 58 -92.04 22.19 -170.99
C ASN A 58 -91.57 20.82 -170.48
N HIS A 59 -90.31 20.47 -170.73
CA HIS A 59 -89.75 19.12 -170.56
C HIS A 59 -89.52 18.76 -169.09
N ARG A 60 -89.90 17.54 -168.71
CA ARG A 60 -89.39 16.90 -167.49
C ARG A 60 -88.14 16.10 -167.84
N TYR A 61 -87.16 16.11 -166.96
CA TYR A 61 -85.91 15.36 -167.08
C TYR A 61 -85.78 14.35 -165.94
N TYR A 62 -85.25 13.17 -166.26
CA TYR A 62 -85.03 12.09 -165.32
C TYR A 62 -83.91 11.16 -165.80
N ALA A 63 -83.29 10.45 -164.84
CA ALA A 63 -82.48 9.26 -165.09
C ALA A 63 -83.39 8.01 -165.16
N PRO A 64 -82.92 6.85 -165.65
CA PRO A 64 -83.73 5.63 -165.80
C PRO A 64 -84.43 5.11 -164.53
N ASP A 65 -83.93 5.49 -163.34
CA ASP A 65 -84.50 5.14 -162.03
C ASP A 65 -85.51 6.19 -161.49
N LEU A 66 -85.99 7.08 -162.35
CA LEU A 66 -86.91 8.19 -162.04
C LEU A 66 -86.38 9.23 -161.05
N LYS A 67 -85.06 9.25 -160.74
CA LYS A 67 -84.45 10.38 -160.02
C LYS A 67 -84.77 11.69 -160.75
N THR A 68 -85.14 12.70 -159.98
CA THR A 68 -85.51 14.01 -160.53
C THR A 68 -84.26 14.69 -161.07
N CYS A 69 -84.29 15.06 -162.36
CA CYS A 69 -83.24 15.85 -162.98
C CYS A 69 -83.67 17.27 -163.30
N TYR A 70 -82.73 18.22 -163.17
CA TYR A 70 -82.88 19.63 -163.49
C TYR A 70 -81.84 20.09 -164.50
N CYS A 71 -82.26 20.91 -165.45
CA CYS A 71 -81.41 21.55 -166.43
C CYS A 71 -80.60 22.69 -165.80
N LEU A 72 -79.31 22.79 -166.15
CA LEU A 72 -78.37 23.81 -165.67
C LEU A 72 -77.97 24.85 -166.73
N ASN A 73 -78.48 24.78 -167.97
CA ASN A 73 -78.30 25.86 -168.96
C ASN A 73 -79.59 26.21 -169.70
N THR A 74 -80.08 27.43 -169.52
CA THR A 74 -81.23 27.97 -170.25
C THR A 74 -81.01 28.04 -171.76
N GLY A 75 -81.96 27.52 -172.53
CA GLY A 75 -82.04 27.69 -173.98
C GLY A 75 -81.20 26.72 -174.83
N ALA A 76 -80.33 25.91 -174.23
CA ALA A 76 -79.69 24.80 -174.93
C ALA A 76 -80.71 23.68 -175.23
N LEU A 77 -80.40 22.77 -176.15
CA LEU A 77 -81.30 21.70 -176.57
C LEU A 77 -81.43 20.60 -175.51
N ASN A 78 -82.60 19.96 -175.44
CA ASN A 78 -82.88 18.94 -174.43
C ASN A 78 -82.04 17.66 -174.64
N PRO A 79 -81.77 16.88 -173.56
CA PRO A 79 -81.26 15.51 -173.67
C PRO A 79 -82.22 14.60 -174.42
N THR A 80 -81.71 13.65 -175.19
CA THR A 80 -82.52 12.71 -176.00
C THR A 80 -82.02 11.27 -175.85
N GLY A 81 -81.73 10.84 -174.61
CA GLY A 81 -81.12 9.55 -174.31
C GLY A 81 -79.65 9.55 -174.70
N GLN A 82 -78.81 10.22 -173.89
CA GLN A 82 -77.35 10.15 -174.04
C GLN A 82 -76.66 10.01 -172.68
N ASP A 83 -75.52 9.33 -172.66
CA ASP A 83 -74.73 9.07 -171.46
C ASP A 83 -73.94 10.29 -171.00
N TYR A 84 -74.14 10.66 -169.74
CA TYR A 84 -73.44 11.70 -169.00
C TYR A 84 -72.38 11.05 -168.10
N THR A 85 -71.11 11.36 -168.38
CA THR A 85 -69.95 10.72 -167.72
C THR A 85 -68.98 11.69 -167.07
N GLU A 86 -69.08 12.99 -167.38
CA GLU A 86 -68.24 14.05 -166.82
C GLU A 86 -69.03 14.79 -165.72
N GLU A 87 -68.78 14.41 -164.46
CA GLU A 87 -69.36 15.13 -163.31
C GLU A 87 -68.80 16.56 -163.21
N ILE A 88 -69.71 17.51 -162.96
CA ILE A 88 -69.40 18.92 -162.73
C ILE A 88 -69.89 19.37 -161.37
N LYS A 89 -69.13 20.30 -160.79
CA LYS A 89 -69.43 20.88 -159.49
C LYS A 89 -70.65 21.80 -159.58
N VAL A 90 -71.65 21.51 -158.75
CA VAL A 90 -72.84 22.36 -158.55
C VAL A 90 -72.46 23.59 -157.72
N ASP A 91 -73.12 24.74 -157.94
CA ASP A 91 -72.98 25.88 -157.01
C ASP A 91 -73.86 25.70 -155.77
N LYS A 92 -73.36 26.15 -154.62
CA LYS A 92 -74.05 26.00 -153.33
C LYS A 92 -75.43 26.65 -153.24
N GLY A 93 -75.72 27.68 -154.03
CA GLY A 93 -77.07 28.23 -154.10
C GLY A 93 -78.04 27.32 -154.85
N ILE A 94 -77.56 26.58 -155.86
CA ILE A 94 -78.34 25.54 -156.54
C ILE A 94 -78.59 24.36 -155.59
N GLU A 95 -77.57 23.91 -154.85
CA GLU A 95 -77.73 22.93 -153.76
C GLU A 95 -78.77 23.42 -152.73
N THR A 96 -78.73 24.70 -152.34
CA THR A 96 -79.68 25.32 -151.40
C THR A 96 -81.12 25.36 -151.96
N ILE A 97 -81.30 25.65 -153.25
CA ILE A 97 -82.59 25.55 -153.93
C ILE A 97 -83.12 24.12 -153.88
N LEU A 98 -82.26 23.10 -153.91
CA LEU A 98 -82.66 21.70 -153.85
C LEU A 98 -82.90 21.20 -152.42
N TYR A 99 -82.26 21.79 -151.39
CA TYR A 99 -82.59 21.55 -149.98
C TYR A 99 -83.99 22.03 -149.59
N TRP A 100 -84.45 23.17 -150.13
CA TRP A 100 -85.80 23.68 -149.89
C TRP A 100 -86.83 23.19 -150.93
N GLY A 101 -86.40 23.01 -152.18
CA GLY A 101 -87.22 22.70 -153.35
C GLY A 101 -87.59 21.22 -153.49
N TYR A 102 -88.11 20.87 -154.66
CA TYR A 102 -88.48 19.49 -154.98
C TYR A 102 -87.23 18.68 -155.42
N PRO A 103 -87.00 17.44 -154.93
CA PRO A 103 -87.93 16.58 -154.18
C PRO A 103 -87.85 16.66 -152.64
N ALA A 104 -87.01 17.52 -152.06
CA ALA A 104 -86.81 17.60 -150.61
C ALA A 104 -88.04 18.10 -149.84
N LYS A 105 -88.85 18.94 -150.49
CA LYS A 105 -90.24 19.22 -150.12
C LYS A 105 -91.15 19.08 -151.34
N ASP A 106 -92.42 18.78 -151.12
CA ASP A 106 -93.45 18.67 -152.15
C ASP A 106 -94.13 20.01 -152.51
N GLY A 107 -93.82 21.09 -151.79
CA GLY A 107 -94.43 22.41 -152.00
C GLY A 107 -95.83 22.57 -151.39
N SER A 108 -96.32 21.58 -150.66
CA SER A 108 -97.64 21.63 -149.98
C SER A 108 -97.76 22.80 -149.01
N GLU A 109 -96.67 23.20 -148.36
CA GLU A 109 -96.58 24.39 -147.49
C GLU A 109 -96.91 25.72 -148.20
N TRP A 110 -96.82 25.76 -149.54
CA TRP A 110 -97.16 26.91 -150.39
C TRP A 110 -98.54 26.79 -151.05
N GLY A 111 -99.30 25.73 -150.80
CA GLY A 111 -100.61 25.50 -151.44
C GLY A 111 -100.52 25.25 -152.95
N ILE A 112 -99.40 24.68 -153.41
CA ILE A 112 -99.19 24.28 -154.81
C ILE A 112 -98.91 22.78 -154.89
N SER A 113 -99.05 22.20 -156.07
CA SER A 113 -98.74 20.79 -156.32
C SER A 113 -97.23 20.54 -156.43
N ALA A 114 -96.80 19.30 -156.18
CA ALA A 114 -95.42 18.87 -156.35
C ALA A 114 -94.85 19.14 -157.77
N ASP A 115 -95.69 19.03 -158.81
CA ASP A 115 -95.29 19.36 -160.18
C ASP A 115 -95.10 20.87 -160.40
N GLU A 116 -95.97 21.69 -159.81
CA GLU A 116 -95.80 23.15 -159.81
C GLU A 116 -94.55 23.55 -159.02
N TYR A 117 -94.27 22.89 -157.89
CA TYR A 117 -93.08 23.17 -157.09
C TYR A 117 -91.79 22.68 -157.76
N ARG A 118 -91.81 21.54 -158.44
CA ARG A 118 -90.73 21.08 -159.33
C ARG A 118 -90.46 22.11 -160.44
N TYR A 119 -91.50 22.68 -161.05
CA TYR A 119 -91.30 23.74 -162.05
C TYR A 119 -90.80 25.05 -161.43
N CYS A 120 -91.29 25.45 -160.24
CA CYS A 120 -90.75 26.57 -159.48
C CYS A 120 -89.27 26.35 -159.14
N THR A 121 -88.87 25.13 -158.78
CA THR A 121 -87.49 24.74 -158.50
C THR A 121 -86.62 24.89 -159.76
N GLN A 122 -87.08 24.39 -160.92
CA GLN A 122 -86.37 24.56 -162.19
C GLN A 122 -86.22 26.04 -162.59
N LEU A 123 -87.28 26.84 -162.44
CA LEU A 123 -87.23 28.28 -162.69
C LEU A 123 -86.30 28.98 -161.69
N ALA A 124 -86.32 28.61 -160.41
CA ALA A 124 -85.45 29.17 -159.38
C ALA A 124 -83.98 28.90 -159.67
N ILE A 125 -83.61 27.69 -160.11
CA ILE A 125 -82.25 27.35 -160.54
C ILE A 125 -81.79 28.31 -161.64
N TRP A 126 -82.57 28.45 -162.72
CA TRP A 126 -82.23 29.36 -163.83
C TRP A 126 -82.23 30.85 -163.46
N SER A 127 -83.07 31.24 -162.48
CA SER A 127 -83.15 32.61 -161.97
C SER A 127 -81.94 32.96 -161.10
N TYR A 128 -81.60 32.10 -160.16
CA TYR A 128 -80.41 32.24 -159.33
C TYR A 128 -79.14 32.21 -160.16
N GLN A 129 -79.04 31.31 -161.16
CA GLN A 129 -77.89 31.26 -162.07
C GLN A 129 -77.67 32.56 -162.84
N PHE A 130 -78.75 33.28 -163.20
CA PHE A 130 -78.67 34.60 -163.82
C PHE A 130 -78.20 35.67 -162.83
N GLU A 131 -78.84 35.75 -161.67
CA GLU A 131 -78.57 36.79 -160.67
C GLU A 131 -77.20 36.65 -159.99
N ALA A 132 -76.73 35.42 -159.79
CA ALA A 132 -75.39 35.13 -159.29
C ALA A 132 -74.32 35.13 -160.41
N GLY A 133 -74.69 35.39 -161.66
CA GLY A 133 -73.77 35.45 -162.82
C GLY A 133 -73.15 34.11 -163.22
N ILE A 134 -73.64 32.99 -162.69
CA ILE A 134 -73.14 31.62 -162.91
C ILE A 134 -73.38 31.17 -164.35
N SER A 135 -74.54 31.51 -164.92
CA SER A 135 -74.88 31.19 -166.31
C SER A 135 -75.69 32.33 -166.93
N ARG A 136 -75.95 32.27 -168.24
CA ARG A 136 -76.77 33.29 -168.93
C ARG A 136 -78.26 33.25 -168.54
N GLY A 137 -78.69 32.17 -167.87
CA GLY A 137 -79.90 32.03 -167.08
C GLY A 137 -81.20 32.69 -167.60
N MET A 138 -82.05 33.08 -166.65
CA MET A 138 -83.35 33.69 -166.90
C MET A 138 -83.62 34.84 -165.91
N ASP A 139 -84.10 35.98 -166.42
CA ASP A 139 -84.57 37.08 -165.58
C ASP A 139 -86.00 36.82 -165.05
N ARG A 140 -86.13 36.44 -163.77
CA ARG A 140 -87.43 36.18 -163.11
C ARG A 140 -88.32 37.42 -162.98
N THR A 141 -87.79 38.64 -163.11
CA THR A 141 -88.61 39.86 -163.07
C THR A 141 -89.39 40.09 -164.37
N ARG A 142 -88.99 39.40 -165.46
CA ARG A 142 -89.52 39.59 -166.81
C ARG A 142 -90.40 38.43 -167.32
N LEU A 143 -90.64 37.42 -166.48
CA LEU A 143 -91.58 36.32 -166.73
C LEU A 143 -92.98 36.84 -167.08
N LYS A 144 -93.53 36.43 -168.24
CA LYS A 144 -94.88 36.78 -168.69
C LYS A 144 -95.56 35.61 -169.42
N ASN A 145 -96.86 35.77 -169.69
CA ASN A 145 -97.70 34.92 -170.55
C ASN A 145 -97.90 33.45 -170.12
N GLY A 146 -97.49 33.07 -168.90
CA GLY A 146 -97.65 31.73 -168.35
C GLY A 146 -99.10 31.27 -168.17
N THR A 147 -99.32 29.97 -168.32
CA THR A 147 -100.62 29.27 -168.17
C THR A 147 -101.19 29.39 -166.74
N VAL A 148 -100.32 29.48 -165.74
CA VAL A 148 -100.65 29.90 -164.37
C VAL A 148 -100.12 31.30 -164.18
N SER A 149 -100.84 32.16 -163.44
CA SER A 149 -100.35 33.51 -163.15
C SER A 149 -98.99 33.48 -162.47
N VAL A 150 -98.06 34.29 -162.98
CA VAL A 150 -96.75 34.58 -162.36
C VAL A 150 -96.94 34.90 -160.88
N SER A 151 -98.00 35.64 -160.51
CA SER A 151 -98.26 36.04 -159.11
C SER A 151 -98.49 34.90 -158.12
N ARG A 152 -98.87 33.68 -158.59
CA ARG A 152 -99.06 32.51 -157.71
C ARG A 152 -97.77 31.73 -157.49
N LEU A 153 -96.91 31.63 -158.52
CA LEU A 153 -95.65 30.87 -158.44
C LEU A 153 -94.45 31.74 -158.06
N LYS A 154 -94.48 33.05 -158.35
CA LYS A 154 -93.38 33.98 -158.08
C LYS A 154 -92.97 34.05 -156.59
N PRO A 155 -93.88 34.09 -155.59
CA PRO A 155 -93.45 34.08 -154.18
C PRO A 155 -92.60 32.85 -153.83
N VAL A 156 -92.91 31.71 -154.45
CA VAL A 156 -92.24 30.42 -154.23
C VAL A 156 -90.89 30.36 -154.93
N ILE A 157 -90.82 30.83 -156.18
CA ILE A 157 -89.57 31.02 -156.92
C ILE A 157 -88.68 32.02 -156.18
N ASP A 158 -89.26 33.11 -155.66
CA ASP A 158 -88.53 34.16 -154.98
C ASP A 158 -87.93 33.67 -153.66
N PHE A 159 -88.70 32.93 -152.86
CA PHE A 159 -88.22 32.24 -151.66
C PHE A 159 -87.03 31.32 -151.97
N LEU A 160 -87.15 30.44 -152.97
CA LEU A 160 -86.08 29.51 -153.34
C LEU A 160 -84.80 30.25 -153.76
N VAL A 161 -84.91 31.31 -154.57
CA VAL A 161 -83.76 32.13 -155.00
C VAL A 161 -83.17 32.96 -153.85
N GLU A 162 -83.98 33.46 -152.93
CA GLU A 162 -83.51 34.18 -151.74
C GLU A 162 -82.72 33.25 -150.79
N LYS A 163 -83.24 32.04 -150.52
CA LYS A 163 -82.48 31.01 -149.78
C LYS A 163 -81.17 30.67 -150.49
N ALA A 164 -81.16 30.62 -151.83
CA ALA A 164 -79.95 30.38 -152.63
C ALA A 164 -78.86 31.45 -152.42
N HIS A 165 -79.23 32.74 -152.53
CA HIS A 165 -78.31 33.87 -152.33
C HIS A 165 -77.79 33.93 -150.89
N ASN A 166 -78.67 33.70 -149.92
CA ASN A 166 -78.32 33.67 -148.49
C ASN A 166 -77.57 32.39 -148.09
N ARG A 167 -77.57 31.34 -148.94
CA ARG A 167 -77.08 29.98 -148.67
C ARG A 167 -77.64 29.39 -147.36
N GLU A 168 -78.89 29.73 -147.08
CA GLU A 168 -79.58 29.39 -145.84
C GLU A 168 -80.15 27.97 -145.92
N LEU A 169 -79.64 27.05 -145.09
CA LEU A 169 -80.08 25.66 -145.06
C LEU A 169 -81.26 25.44 -144.09
N PRO A 170 -82.16 24.50 -144.38
CA PRO A 170 -83.22 24.09 -143.44
C PRO A 170 -82.65 23.37 -142.21
N LYS A 171 -83.43 23.33 -141.13
CA LYS A 171 -83.02 22.74 -139.84
C LYS A 171 -83.17 21.23 -139.84
N PHE A 172 -82.10 20.53 -140.20
CA PHE A 172 -82.05 19.06 -140.19
C PHE A 172 -82.18 18.46 -138.77
N PHE A 173 -81.52 19.06 -137.76
CA PHE A 173 -81.56 18.61 -136.36
C PHE A 173 -81.01 19.69 -135.41
N GLU A 174 -81.83 20.20 -134.47
CA GLU A 174 -81.41 21.18 -133.45
C GLU A 174 -81.95 20.77 -132.07
N ILE A 175 -81.18 20.98 -130.99
CA ILE A 175 -81.63 20.80 -129.61
C ILE A 175 -81.63 22.15 -128.89
N THR A 176 -82.65 22.44 -128.07
CA THR A 176 -82.73 23.70 -127.31
C THR A 176 -83.44 23.53 -125.97
N PRO A 177 -82.92 24.10 -124.86
CA PRO A 177 -81.58 24.68 -124.73
C PRO A 177 -80.49 23.60 -124.78
N SER A 178 -79.23 24.01 -124.91
CA SER A 178 -78.07 23.11 -124.79
C SER A 178 -77.44 23.10 -123.40
N GLU A 179 -77.79 24.07 -122.54
CA GLU A 179 -77.42 24.10 -121.12
C GLU A 179 -78.66 24.48 -120.31
N VAL A 180 -78.84 23.86 -119.14
CA VAL A 180 -80.02 24.02 -118.29
C VAL A 180 -79.63 23.83 -116.81
N ASN A 181 -80.29 24.55 -115.91
CA ASN A 181 -80.15 24.34 -114.47
C ASN A 181 -81.27 23.43 -113.94
N ALA A 182 -80.96 22.66 -112.90
CA ALA A 182 -81.93 21.87 -112.15
C ALA A 182 -82.12 22.49 -110.75
N THR A 183 -83.37 22.67 -110.34
CA THR A 183 -83.76 23.33 -109.09
C THR A 183 -84.60 22.42 -108.20
N GLU A 184 -84.66 22.71 -106.90
CA GLU A 184 -85.37 21.91 -105.91
C GLU A 184 -86.86 21.73 -106.26
N ASN A 185 -87.33 20.47 -106.27
CA ASN A 185 -88.72 20.11 -106.41
C ASN A 185 -88.98 18.76 -105.71
N GLY A 186 -89.31 18.82 -104.41
CA GLY A 186 -89.52 17.64 -103.57
C GLY A 186 -88.23 16.86 -103.31
N ASP A 187 -88.25 15.56 -103.60
CA ASP A 187 -87.12 14.63 -103.42
C ASP A 187 -86.05 14.73 -104.52
N TYR A 188 -86.26 15.61 -105.51
CA TYR A 188 -85.39 15.76 -106.68
C TYR A 188 -85.01 17.22 -106.96
N LEU A 189 -83.87 17.40 -107.62
CA LEU A 189 -83.48 18.59 -108.36
C LEU A 189 -83.87 18.34 -109.84
N VAL A 190 -84.67 19.23 -110.44
CA VAL A 190 -85.37 18.96 -111.70
C VAL A 190 -85.08 20.01 -112.77
N SER A 191 -84.77 19.58 -113.99
CA SER A 191 -84.43 20.47 -115.10
C SER A 191 -85.63 21.20 -115.72
N GLU A 192 -85.34 22.31 -116.41
CA GLU A 192 -86.24 22.89 -117.41
C GLU A 192 -86.41 21.94 -118.64
N PRO A 193 -87.43 22.14 -119.49
CA PRO A 193 -87.66 21.30 -120.67
C PRO A 193 -86.58 21.44 -121.76
N ILE A 194 -86.14 20.31 -122.31
CA ILE A 194 -85.22 20.21 -123.44
C ILE A 194 -86.01 19.75 -124.67
N LYS A 195 -85.93 20.52 -125.77
CA LYS A 195 -86.69 20.30 -127.02
C LYS A 195 -85.80 19.86 -128.17
N ILE A 196 -86.27 18.87 -128.94
CA ILE A 196 -85.71 18.45 -130.23
C ILE A 196 -86.47 19.22 -131.32
N LYS A 197 -85.80 19.93 -132.22
CA LYS A 197 -86.41 20.66 -133.35
C LYS A 197 -85.92 20.13 -134.69
N SER A 198 -86.80 20.16 -135.70
CA SER A 198 -86.47 19.82 -137.08
C SER A 198 -87.52 20.36 -138.05
N ASP A 199 -87.08 20.80 -139.22
CA ASP A 199 -87.94 21.14 -140.36
C ASP A 199 -88.31 19.89 -141.19
N TYR A 200 -87.60 18.77 -140.98
CA TYR A 200 -87.87 17.45 -141.55
C TYR A 200 -88.53 16.52 -140.52
N SER A 201 -89.50 15.73 -140.93
CA SER A 201 -90.17 14.75 -140.07
C SER A 201 -89.30 13.52 -139.81
N PHE A 202 -89.14 13.14 -138.55
CA PHE A 202 -88.51 11.87 -138.15
C PHE A 202 -89.10 11.30 -136.85
N SER A 203 -88.85 10.01 -136.61
CA SER A 203 -89.25 9.31 -135.39
C SER A 203 -88.04 8.73 -134.64
N ASN A 204 -88.26 8.34 -133.38
CA ASN A 204 -87.32 7.56 -132.56
C ASN A 204 -85.93 8.19 -132.31
N ALA A 205 -85.86 9.52 -132.14
CA ALA A 205 -84.67 10.19 -131.63
C ALA A 205 -84.37 9.75 -130.19
N ARG A 206 -83.20 9.15 -129.96
CA ARG A 206 -82.80 8.57 -128.68
C ARG A 206 -82.01 9.54 -127.83
N VAL A 207 -82.47 9.77 -126.59
CA VAL A 207 -81.75 10.49 -125.52
C VAL A 207 -80.94 9.50 -124.68
N SER A 208 -79.75 9.88 -124.19
CA SER A 208 -78.91 9.04 -123.31
C SER A 208 -77.98 9.87 -122.43
N VAL A 209 -77.77 9.45 -121.18
CA VAL A 209 -76.77 10.04 -120.26
C VAL A 209 -75.36 9.62 -120.68
N LYS A 210 -74.46 10.60 -120.81
CA LYS A 210 -73.07 10.42 -121.28
C LYS A 210 -72.07 10.45 -120.12
N SER A 211 -72.17 11.42 -119.22
CA SER A 211 -71.36 11.52 -117.99
C SER A 211 -72.04 12.38 -116.93
N THR A 212 -71.62 12.23 -115.67
CA THR A 212 -72.05 13.03 -114.51
C THR A 212 -70.82 13.28 -113.64
N SER A 213 -70.74 14.44 -112.98
CA SER A 213 -69.65 14.80 -112.06
C SER A 213 -69.59 13.87 -110.84
N ASP A 214 -70.72 13.27 -110.47
CA ASP A 214 -70.79 12.13 -109.54
C ASP A 214 -71.26 10.88 -110.31
N PRO A 215 -70.36 9.91 -110.58
CA PRO A 215 -70.71 8.66 -111.26
C PRO A 215 -71.75 7.80 -110.53
N SER A 216 -71.90 7.93 -109.21
CA SER A 216 -72.84 7.12 -108.42
C SER A 216 -74.31 7.48 -108.70
N LEU A 217 -74.58 8.72 -109.09
CA LEU A 217 -75.92 9.19 -109.43
C LEU A 217 -76.46 8.63 -110.74
N LYS A 218 -75.63 7.98 -111.56
CA LYS A 218 -75.96 7.59 -112.94
C LYS A 218 -77.23 6.74 -113.05
N ASP A 219 -77.42 5.80 -112.14
CA ASP A 219 -78.58 4.89 -112.13
C ASP A 219 -79.78 5.47 -111.34
N SER A 220 -79.61 6.65 -110.73
CA SER A 220 -80.67 7.41 -110.02
C SER A 220 -81.23 8.58 -110.84
N ILE A 221 -80.56 8.95 -111.95
CA ILE A 221 -80.98 10.03 -112.84
C ILE A 221 -82.05 9.52 -113.81
N LYS A 222 -83.19 10.22 -113.88
CA LYS A 222 -84.34 9.84 -114.73
C LYS A 222 -84.56 10.84 -115.86
N VAL A 223 -84.95 10.33 -117.03
CA VAL A 223 -85.36 11.12 -118.21
C VAL A 223 -86.84 10.88 -118.45
N MET A 224 -87.64 11.95 -118.39
CA MET A 224 -89.11 11.87 -118.47
C MET A 224 -89.65 12.77 -119.58
N ASP A 225 -90.75 12.37 -120.20
CA ASP A 225 -91.51 13.27 -121.07
C ASP A 225 -92.24 14.37 -120.28
N MET A 226 -92.88 15.28 -121.01
CA MET A 226 -93.62 16.41 -120.42
C MET A 226 -94.85 16.01 -119.59
N ASN A 227 -95.27 14.74 -119.63
CA ASN A 227 -96.35 14.19 -118.81
C ASN A 227 -95.83 13.42 -117.59
N GLY A 228 -94.51 13.37 -117.37
CA GLY A 228 -93.87 12.64 -116.28
C GLY A 228 -93.67 11.14 -116.52
N SER A 229 -93.86 10.65 -117.75
CA SER A 229 -93.58 9.25 -118.08
C SER A 229 -92.09 9.07 -118.43
N GLU A 230 -91.43 8.12 -117.78
CA GLU A 230 -90.01 7.82 -118.01
C GLU A 230 -89.81 7.19 -119.40
N ARG A 231 -89.12 7.89 -120.31
CA ARG A 231 -88.85 7.42 -121.68
C ARG A 231 -87.62 8.07 -122.30
N ASN A 232 -86.96 7.35 -123.22
CA ASN A 232 -85.73 7.81 -123.87
C ASN A 232 -85.80 7.90 -125.41
N LEU A 233 -86.98 7.71 -126.00
CA LEU A 233 -87.25 7.89 -127.43
C LEU A 233 -88.28 9.00 -127.65
N PHE A 234 -88.02 9.87 -128.63
CA PHE A 234 -88.82 11.06 -128.92
C PHE A 234 -88.91 11.31 -130.43
N ASN A 235 -89.98 11.96 -130.89
CA ASN A 235 -90.16 12.31 -132.30
C ASN A 235 -89.65 13.72 -132.62
N SER A 236 -89.53 14.06 -133.91
CA SER A 236 -89.22 15.44 -134.35
C SER A 236 -90.22 16.43 -133.73
N ASN A 237 -89.72 17.48 -133.08
CA ASN A 237 -90.48 18.55 -132.41
C ASN A 237 -91.06 18.23 -131.00
N GLU A 238 -90.72 17.09 -130.39
CA GLU A 238 -91.03 16.73 -128.98
C GLU A 238 -90.07 17.33 -127.92
N SER A 239 -90.35 17.13 -126.63
CA SER A 239 -89.56 17.67 -125.50
C SER A 239 -89.60 16.78 -124.24
N PHE A 240 -88.60 16.92 -123.37
CA PHE A 240 -88.39 16.08 -122.17
C PHE A 240 -87.71 16.84 -121.01
N LYS A 241 -87.61 16.22 -119.83
CA LYS A 241 -86.94 16.73 -118.62
C LYS A 241 -86.01 15.70 -117.99
N VAL A 242 -85.14 16.15 -117.08
CA VAL A 242 -84.18 15.33 -116.32
C VAL A 242 -84.32 15.57 -114.81
N TYR A 243 -84.22 14.51 -114.01
CA TYR A 243 -84.39 14.50 -112.56
C TYR A 243 -83.15 13.92 -111.86
N ILE A 244 -82.68 14.56 -110.78
CA ILE A 244 -81.44 14.26 -110.01
C ILE A 244 -81.79 14.22 -108.51
N PRO A 245 -81.23 13.33 -107.64
CA PRO A 245 -81.61 13.27 -106.21
C PRO A 245 -81.33 14.54 -105.39
N ARG A 246 -82.20 14.87 -104.42
CA ARG A 246 -82.10 16.06 -103.53
C ARG A 246 -80.77 16.16 -102.76
N ASN A 247 -80.19 15.04 -102.34
CA ASN A 247 -78.95 15.00 -101.56
C ASN A 247 -77.67 15.04 -102.42
N ALA A 248 -77.78 15.27 -103.74
CA ALA A 248 -76.63 15.36 -104.62
C ALA A 248 -75.78 16.61 -104.31
N LYS A 249 -74.49 16.41 -104.07
CA LYS A 249 -73.49 17.50 -104.00
C LYS A 249 -73.48 18.28 -105.33
N THR A 250 -73.19 19.58 -105.26
CA THR A 250 -73.05 20.49 -106.42
C THR A 250 -72.33 19.84 -107.60
N GLY A 251 -72.93 19.88 -108.78
CA GLY A 251 -72.48 19.05 -109.90
C GLY A 251 -73.04 19.39 -111.27
N GLU A 252 -72.63 18.60 -112.26
CA GLU A 252 -73.09 18.67 -113.65
C GLU A 252 -73.27 17.30 -114.30
N LEU A 253 -74.15 17.24 -115.30
CA LEU A 253 -74.59 16.05 -116.03
C LEU A 253 -74.62 16.37 -117.53
N ASN A 254 -74.02 15.52 -118.35
CA ASN A 254 -73.99 15.66 -119.80
C ASN A 254 -74.81 14.55 -120.48
N ILE A 255 -75.69 14.92 -121.41
CA ILE A 255 -76.52 13.98 -122.20
C ILE A 255 -76.25 14.10 -123.71
N SER A 256 -76.67 13.09 -124.48
CA SER A 256 -76.55 13.03 -125.95
C SER A 256 -77.88 12.60 -126.59
N ILE A 257 -78.16 13.07 -127.81
CA ILE A 257 -79.39 12.80 -128.55
C ILE A 257 -79.07 12.44 -130.02
N LYS A 258 -79.68 11.37 -130.58
CA LYS A 258 -79.37 10.86 -131.94
C LYS A 258 -80.63 10.45 -132.71
N ALA A 259 -80.70 10.74 -134.02
CA ALA A 259 -81.82 10.48 -134.92
C ALA A 259 -81.35 10.12 -136.36
N MET A 260 -82.30 9.78 -137.25
CA MET A 260 -82.07 9.58 -138.70
C MET A 260 -83.02 10.48 -139.50
N VAL A 261 -82.53 11.14 -140.55
CA VAL A 261 -83.27 12.19 -141.30
C VAL A 261 -82.95 12.10 -142.80
N GLU A 262 -83.98 12.10 -143.65
CA GLU A 262 -83.82 12.06 -145.11
C GLU A 262 -83.58 13.47 -145.69
N ILE A 263 -82.56 13.59 -146.53
CA ILE A 263 -82.00 14.85 -147.01
C ILE A 263 -81.64 14.68 -148.51
N PRO A 264 -81.85 15.67 -149.39
CA PRO A 264 -81.43 15.56 -150.79
C PRO A 264 -79.91 15.56 -150.94
N SER A 265 -79.46 14.79 -151.92
CA SER A 265 -78.11 14.74 -152.44
C SER A 265 -78.14 15.19 -153.90
N THR A 266 -77.10 15.81 -154.42
CA THR A 266 -77.10 16.38 -155.77
C THR A 266 -75.78 16.12 -156.47
N VAL A 267 -75.85 15.54 -157.67
CA VAL A 267 -74.70 15.35 -158.56
C VAL A 267 -75.07 15.93 -159.92
N ALA A 268 -74.18 16.72 -160.53
CA ALA A 268 -74.40 17.27 -161.86
C ALA A 268 -73.38 16.76 -162.86
N TYR A 269 -73.79 16.76 -164.12
CA TYR A 269 -73.02 16.25 -165.24
C TYR A 269 -73.04 17.22 -166.41
N LYS A 270 -71.89 17.36 -167.06
CA LYS A 270 -71.70 18.16 -168.27
C LYS A 270 -72.10 17.36 -169.51
N THR A 271 -72.71 18.03 -170.48
CA THR A 271 -73.19 17.38 -171.69
C THR A 271 -72.05 16.87 -172.58
N PRO A 272 -72.14 15.64 -173.12
CA PRO A 272 -71.20 15.14 -174.13
C PRO A 272 -71.48 15.71 -175.54
N GLN A 273 -72.65 16.33 -175.75
CA GLN A 273 -73.12 16.79 -177.07
C GLN A 273 -73.22 18.31 -177.12
N ALA A 274 -72.40 18.92 -177.97
CA ALA A 274 -72.35 20.37 -178.15
C ALA A 274 -73.74 20.95 -178.52
N GLY A 275 -74.19 21.94 -177.76
CA GLY A 275 -75.49 22.59 -177.95
C GLY A 275 -76.66 21.97 -177.16
N LYS A 276 -76.46 20.86 -176.44
CA LYS A 276 -77.41 20.34 -175.45
C LYS A 276 -77.15 20.88 -174.03
N GLN A 277 -78.02 20.54 -173.09
CA GLN A 277 -78.01 20.99 -171.70
C GLN A 277 -77.14 20.11 -170.78
N ASP A 278 -76.42 20.75 -169.85
CA ASP A 278 -75.88 20.17 -168.62
C ASP A 278 -77.00 19.91 -167.61
N MET A 279 -76.85 18.87 -166.77
CA MET A 279 -77.96 18.31 -165.98
C MET A 279 -77.54 18.00 -164.54
N ALA A 280 -78.34 18.41 -163.55
CA ALA A 280 -78.26 17.94 -162.16
C ALA A 280 -79.24 16.78 -161.93
N VAL A 281 -78.83 15.77 -161.14
CA VAL A 281 -79.60 14.59 -160.71
C VAL A 281 -79.74 14.65 -159.18
N VAL A 282 -80.95 14.47 -158.66
CA VAL A 282 -81.30 14.77 -157.25
C VAL A 282 -82.01 13.59 -156.56
N PRO A 283 -81.27 12.62 -155.98
CA PRO A 283 -81.82 11.64 -155.03
C PRO A 283 -82.07 12.22 -153.63
N LEU A 284 -82.83 11.48 -152.81
CA LEU A 284 -82.91 11.65 -151.35
C LEU A 284 -82.08 10.54 -150.67
N GLU A 285 -81.36 10.88 -149.60
CA GLU A 285 -80.50 9.96 -148.84
C GLU A 285 -80.78 10.07 -147.32
N THR A 286 -80.85 8.92 -146.62
CA THR A 286 -81.09 8.88 -145.17
C THR A 286 -79.81 9.12 -144.37
N THR A 287 -79.73 10.24 -143.65
CA THR A 287 -78.54 10.68 -142.91
C THR A 287 -78.68 10.49 -141.39
N PRO A 288 -77.61 10.10 -140.67
CA PRO A 288 -77.60 10.12 -139.21
C PRO A 288 -77.37 11.53 -138.67
N GLN A 289 -78.21 11.97 -137.74
CA GLN A 289 -78.11 13.27 -137.06
C GLN A 289 -77.87 13.08 -135.57
N SER A 290 -77.06 13.94 -134.94
CA SER A 290 -76.79 13.83 -133.50
C SER A 290 -76.37 15.15 -132.86
N LYS A 291 -76.64 15.26 -131.55
CA LYS A 291 -76.19 16.35 -130.69
C LYS A 291 -75.72 15.78 -129.35
N ASP A 292 -74.42 15.87 -129.13
CA ASP A 292 -73.77 15.51 -127.86
C ASP A 292 -73.61 16.74 -126.96
N ASN A 293 -73.35 16.48 -125.67
CA ASN A 293 -73.00 17.48 -124.65
C ASN A 293 -74.08 18.55 -124.44
N ILE A 294 -75.30 18.11 -124.13
CA ILE A 294 -76.31 18.98 -123.49
C ILE A 294 -76.12 18.88 -121.98
N THR A 295 -75.94 20.01 -121.29
CA THR A 295 -75.48 20.06 -119.89
C THR A 295 -76.61 20.42 -118.93
N VAL A 296 -76.75 19.67 -117.85
CA VAL A 296 -77.64 19.96 -116.70
C VAL A 296 -76.77 20.26 -115.48
N ARG A 297 -77.01 21.37 -114.77
CA ARG A 297 -76.22 21.82 -113.60
C ARG A 297 -77.07 21.94 -112.34
N TRP A 298 -76.50 21.70 -111.15
CA TRP A 298 -77.21 21.85 -109.86
C TRP A 298 -76.27 22.20 -108.69
N THR A 299 -76.83 22.59 -107.54
CA THR A 299 -76.10 22.99 -106.33
C THR A 299 -76.65 22.26 -105.10
N GLY A 300 -75.76 21.82 -104.20
CA GLY A 300 -76.11 21.15 -102.93
C GLY A 300 -76.32 22.13 -101.76
N LEU A 301 -76.84 21.63 -100.64
CA LEU A 301 -77.27 22.43 -99.48
C LEU A 301 -76.35 22.24 -98.25
N THR A 302 -76.03 23.33 -97.54
CA THR A 302 -75.08 23.37 -96.41
C THR A 302 -75.51 24.30 -95.27
N GLY A 303 -74.93 24.13 -94.08
CA GLY A 303 -75.11 24.93 -92.86
C GLY A 303 -73.88 24.91 -91.95
N ASN A 304 -73.99 25.43 -90.73
CA ASN A 304 -72.87 25.64 -89.80
C ASN A 304 -73.11 25.03 -88.40
N LEU A 305 -72.03 24.87 -87.64
CA LEU A 305 -72.03 24.50 -86.21
C LEU A 305 -71.05 25.38 -85.43
N LYS A 306 -71.56 26.20 -84.51
CA LYS A 306 -70.78 26.90 -83.49
C LYS A 306 -70.71 26.08 -82.20
N VAL A 307 -69.54 26.07 -81.58
CA VAL A 307 -69.27 25.42 -80.29
C VAL A 307 -68.70 26.45 -79.33
N ILE A 308 -69.31 26.56 -78.16
CA ILE A 308 -68.81 27.32 -77.01
C ILE A 308 -68.14 26.31 -76.05
N LYS A 309 -67.01 26.68 -75.47
CA LYS A 309 -66.24 25.87 -74.53
C LYS A 309 -66.13 26.60 -73.19
N THR A 310 -66.69 26.03 -72.13
CA THR A 310 -66.55 26.55 -70.77
C THR A 310 -65.97 25.51 -69.79
N GLY A 311 -65.53 25.97 -68.62
CA GLY A 311 -65.25 25.15 -67.44
C GLY A 311 -66.47 24.99 -66.52
N ASP A 312 -66.35 24.15 -65.49
CA ASP A 312 -67.39 23.93 -64.46
C ASP A 312 -67.77 25.16 -63.65
N ASN A 313 -66.91 26.18 -63.64
CA ASN A 313 -67.12 27.51 -63.07
C ASN A 313 -67.79 28.52 -64.04
N GLY A 314 -67.99 28.14 -65.31
CA GLY A 314 -68.55 29.00 -66.36
C GLY A 314 -67.53 29.87 -67.12
N GLU A 315 -66.23 29.79 -66.82
CA GLU A 315 -65.21 30.54 -67.56
C GLU A 315 -64.95 29.95 -68.96
N LEU A 316 -64.66 30.81 -69.94
CA LEU A 316 -64.40 30.45 -71.34
C LEU A 316 -63.00 29.83 -71.50
N LEU A 317 -62.92 28.60 -72.04
CA LEU A 317 -61.66 27.86 -72.13
C LEU A 317 -61.06 27.88 -73.55
N THR A 318 -59.82 28.33 -73.65
CA THR A 318 -59.01 28.32 -74.88
C THR A 318 -58.15 27.06 -74.96
N GLY A 319 -57.96 26.51 -76.16
CA GLY A 319 -57.07 25.38 -76.43
C GLY A 319 -57.73 24.00 -76.50
N ALA A 320 -59.05 23.91 -76.27
CA ALA A 320 -59.81 22.67 -76.41
C ALA A 320 -59.92 22.29 -77.90
N LYS A 321 -59.54 21.06 -78.28
CA LYS A 321 -59.56 20.60 -79.68
C LYS A 321 -60.75 19.70 -79.94
N PHE A 322 -61.47 19.95 -81.03
CA PHE A 322 -62.66 19.20 -81.43
C PHE A 322 -62.54 18.66 -82.85
N GLN A 323 -62.99 17.41 -83.02
CA GLN A 323 -63.27 16.80 -84.31
C GLN A 323 -64.79 16.70 -84.50
N LEU A 324 -65.29 17.21 -85.63
CA LEU A 324 -66.63 16.94 -86.12
C LEU A 324 -66.57 15.74 -87.06
N LYS A 325 -67.38 14.71 -86.80
CA LYS A 325 -67.39 13.42 -87.50
C LYS A 325 -68.76 13.13 -88.10
N ASP A 326 -68.81 12.51 -89.28
CA ASP A 326 -70.06 11.99 -89.84
C ASP A 326 -70.54 10.73 -89.07
N MET A 327 -71.75 10.28 -89.37
CA MET A 327 -72.34 9.09 -88.72
C MET A 327 -71.64 7.76 -89.07
N ASN A 328 -70.64 7.76 -89.97
CA ASN A 328 -69.76 6.63 -90.26
C ASN A 328 -68.44 6.70 -89.47
N GLY A 329 -68.20 7.78 -88.70
CA GLY A 329 -66.96 8.05 -87.95
C GLY A 329 -65.89 8.82 -88.74
N THR A 330 -66.19 9.27 -89.96
CA THR A 330 -65.27 10.05 -90.81
C THR A 330 -65.15 11.47 -90.29
N VAL A 331 -63.94 11.94 -89.97
CA VAL A 331 -63.72 13.35 -89.60
C VAL A 331 -64.03 14.25 -90.81
N VAL A 332 -64.99 15.16 -90.65
CA VAL A 332 -65.37 16.19 -91.65
C VAL A 332 -64.79 17.56 -91.33
N GLY A 333 -64.29 17.78 -90.11
CA GLY A 333 -63.54 18.97 -89.72
C GLY A 333 -62.87 18.83 -88.36
N GLU A 334 -61.80 19.58 -88.14
CA GLU A 334 -61.11 19.70 -86.85
C GLU A 334 -60.85 21.19 -86.54
N LYS A 335 -61.09 21.63 -85.31
CA LYS A 335 -60.84 23.01 -84.83
C LYS A 335 -60.44 23.04 -83.36
N THR A 336 -59.77 24.12 -82.95
CA THR A 336 -59.44 24.42 -81.54
C THR A 336 -60.27 25.60 -81.07
N SER A 337 -60.63 25.68 -79.79
CA SER A 337 -61.31 26.84 -79.21
C SER A 337 -60.32 28.00 -79.01
N GLU A 338 -60.72 29.19 -79.45
CA GLU A 338 -60.03 30.46 -79.15
C GLU A 338 -61.00 31.38 -78.41
N ASN A 339 -60.58 31.93 -77.27
CA ASN A 339 -61.45 32.68 -76.34
C ASN A 339 -62.72 31.92 -75.91
N GLY A 340 -62.69 30.57 -75.94
CA GLY A 340 -63.84 29.73 -75.62
C GLY A 340 -64.85 29.55 -76.75
N GLU A 341 -64.56 29.91 -78.00
CA GLU A 341 -65.45 29.63 -79.14
C GLU A 341 -64.71 28.98 -80.33
N LEU A 342 -65.45 28.22 -81.15
CA LEU A 342 -65.06 27.81 -82.51
C LEU A 342 -66.31 27.60 -83.38
N THR A 343 -66.16 27.63 -84.71
CA THR A 343 -67.27 27.41 -85.65
C THR A 343 -66.83 26.58 -86.86
N PHE A 344 -67.50 25.46 -87.12
CA PHE A 344 -67.44 24.72 -88.38
C PHE A 344 -68.44 25.32 -89.38
N THR A 345 -68.02 25.54 -90.62
CA THR A 345 -68.87 26.14 -91.67
C THR A 345 -69.00 25.23 -92.88
N ASP A 346 -70.02 25.48 -93.71
CA ASP A 346 -70.22 24.84 -95.02
C ASP A 346 -70.38 23.30 -94.95
N ILE A 347 -70.84 22.81 -93.79
CA ILE A 347 -71.11 21.39 -93.55
C ILE A 347 -72.44 21.02 -94.22
N MET A 348 -72.56 19.81 -94.77
CA MET A 348 -73.81 19.38 -95.42
C MET A 348 -74.95 19.21 -94.40
N ASP A 349 -76.19 19.28 -94.89
CA ASP A 349 -77.38 18.93 -94.10
C ASP A 349 -77.29 17.46 -93.62
N GLY A 350 -77.42 17.22 -92.30
CA GLY A 350 -77.30 15.89 -91.70
C GLY A 350 -77.00 15.84 -90.19
N GLU A 351 -76.84 14.62 -89.68
CA GLU A 351 -76.36 14.35 -88.31
C GLU A 351 -74.85 14.14 -88.27
N TYR A 352 -74.23 14.60 -87.18
CA TYR A 352 -72.81 14.53 -86.92
C TYR A 352 -72.52 14.23 -85.43
N ILE A 353 -71.29 13.80 -85.13
CA ILE A 353 -70.76 13.63 -83.78
C ILE A 353 -69.64 14.65 -83.57
N LEU A 354 -69.80 15.51 -82.56
CA LEU A 354 -68.78 16.42 -82.08
C LEU A 354 -68.02 15.73 -80.93
N GLU A 355 -66.74 15.43 -81.13
CA GLU A 355 -65.86 14.88 -80.11
C GLU A 355 -64.76 15.90 -79.77
N GLU A 356 -64.61 16.24 -78.49
CA GLU A 356 -63.37 16.85 -77.99
C GLU A 356 -62.26 15.79 -77.97
N VAL A 357 -61.09 16.07 -78.51
CA VAL A 357 -59.95 15.15 -78.58
C VAL A 357 -58.78 15.53 -77.67
N GLU A 358 -58.73 16.78 -77.21
CA GLU A 358 -57.71 17.29 -76.28
C GLU A 358 -58.33 18.42 -75.45
N SER A 359 -58.39 18.26 -74.13
CA SER A 359 -58.93 19.27 -73.21
C SER A 359 -57.85 20.28 -72.78
N PRO A 360 -58.24 21.47 -72.28
CA PRO A 360 -57.31 22.46 -71.72
C PRO A 360 -56.56 21.91 -70.49
N LYS A 361 -55.32 22.39 -70.26
CA LYS A 361 -54.49 21.95 -69.13
C LYS A 361 -55.21 22.23 -67.79
N GLY A 362 -55.39 21.21 -66.98
CA GLY A 362 -56.10 21.29 -65.70
C GLY A 362 -57.60 20.97 -65.76
N PHE A 363 -58.10 20.50 -66.90
CA PHE A 363 -59.51 20.17 -67.13
C PHE A 363 -59.70 18.76 -67.72
N LEU A 364 -60.78 18.09 -67.34
CA LEU A 364 -61.17 16.79 -67.88
C LEU A 364 -61.90 16.94 -69.22
N LYS A 365 -61.52 16.15 -70.22
CA LYS A 365 -62.20 16.05 -71.52
C LYS A 365 -63.70 15.74 -71.36
N ALA A 366 -64.53 16.44 -72.13
CA ALA A 366 -65.96 16.18 -72.26
C ALA A 366 -66.28 14.94 -73.12
N GLU A 367 -67.42 14.32 -72.84
CA GLU A 367 -67.94 13.19 -73.64
C GLU A 367 -68.44 13.65 -75.03
N PRO A 368 -68.32 12.81 -76.09
CA PRO A 368 -68.78 13.17 -77.43
C PRO A 368 -70.29 13.41 -77.50
N VAL A 369 -70.71 14.46 -78.22
CA VAL A 369 -72.13 14.86 -78.34
C VAL A 369 -72.60 14.79 -79.79
N LYS A 370 -73.82 14.29 -80.00
CA LYS A 370 -74.48 14.33 -81.32
C LYS A 370 -75.03 15.72 -81.62
N VAL A 371 -74.86 16.19 -82.85
CA VAL A 371 -75.32 17.48 -83.33
C VAL A 371 -75.97 17.34 -84.71
N THR A 372 -77.03 18.09 -84.97
CA THR A 372 -77.71 18.12 -86.28
C THR A 372 -77.43 19.46 -86.94
N ILE A 373 -77.02 19.45 -88.21
CA ILE A 373 -76.77 20.65 -89.00
C ILE A 373 -77.79 20.66 -90.15
N ARG A 374 -78.41 21.83 -90.39
CA ARG A 374 -79.43 22.01 -91.43
C ARG A 374 -79.05 23.09 -92.42
N ALA A 375 -79.55 22.97 -93.64
CA ALA A 375 -79.35 23.94 -94.72
C ALA A 375 -79.70 25.37 -94.28
N GLY A 376 -78.71 26.28 -94.36
CA GLY A 376 -78.85 27.69 -94.00
C GLY A 376 -78.91 28.02 -92.50
N GLU A 377 -78.97 27.03 -91.61
CA GLU A 377 -78.96 27.23 -90.17
C GLU A 377 -77.53 27.23 -89.59
N THR A 378 -77.37 27.79 -88.40
CA THR A 378 -76.17 27.62 -87.56
C THR A 378 -76.60 27.01 -86.23
N ALA A 379 -76.25 25.75 -86.01
CA ALA A 379 -76.44 25.12 -84.70
C ALA A 379 -75.44 25.70 -83.68
N GLU A 380 -75.83 25.89 -82.43
CA GLU A 380 -74.94 26.30 -81.34
C GLU A 380 -75.01 25.28 -80.20
N ILE A 381 -73.87 24.94 -79.61
CA ILE A 381 -73.75 24.02 -78.47
C ILE A 381 -72.69 24.51 -77.48
N ASN A 382 -72.94 24.40 -76.17
CA ASN A 382 -71.93 24.61 -75.14
C ASN A 382 -71.38 23.27 -74.63
N ILE A 383 -70.06 23.16 -74.49
CA ILE A 383 -69.35 21.99 -73.98
C ILE A 383 -68.58 22.38 -72.72
N VAL A 384 -68.90 21.75 -71.60
CA VAL A 384 -68.37 22.08 -70.26
C VAL A 384 -67.34 21.05 -69.82
N ASP A 385 -66.17 21.50 -69.35
CA ASP A 385 -65.18 20.62 -68.71
C ASP A 385 -65.20 20.74 -67.19
N THR A 386 -65.07 19.61 -66.51
CA THR A 386 -64.83 19.58 -65.06
C THR A 386 -63.37 19.93 -64.76
N GLN A 387 -63.14 20.85 -63.83
CA GLN A 387 -61.79 21.20 -63.41
C GLN A 387 -61.17 20.04 -62.61
N ILE A 388 -59.90 19.74 -62.86
CA ILE A 388 -59.12 18.81 -62.05
C ILE A 388 -58.94 19.43 -60.66
N LYS A 389 -59.37 18.69 -59.62
CA LYS A 389 -59.35 19.09 -58.21
C LYS A 389 -58.91 17.88 -57.38
N GLY A 390 -58.12 18.09 -56.33
CA GLY A 390 -57.58 17.03 -55.47
C GLY A 390 -57.38 17.52 -54.04
N ARG A 391 -56.85 16.68 -53.15
CA ARG A 391 -56.67 17.01 -51.72
C ARG A 391 -55.44 16.34 -51.12
N VAL A 392 -55.04 16.80 -49.95
CA VAL A 392 -53.97 16.23 -49.13
C VAL A 392 -54.59 15.52 -47.93
N GLU A 393 -54.06 14.36 -47.55
CA GLU A 393 -54.31 13.75 -46.24
C GLU A 393 -53.02 13.69 -45.44
N ILE A 394 -52.99 14.32 -44.27
CA ILE A 394 -51.84 14.36 -43.37
C ILE A 394 -52.10 13.40 -42.22
N THR A 395 -51.17 12.46 -42.03
CA THR A 395 -51.10 11.56 -40.87
C THR A 395 -49.94 12.03 -39.98
N LYS A 396 -50.28 12.61 -38.84
CA LYS A 396 -49.36 13.16 -37.84
C LYS A 396 -49.09 12.12 -36.75
N ILE A 397 -47.82 11.81 -36.55
CA ILE A 397 -47.36 10.81 -35.57
C ILE A 397 -46.24 11.35 -34.68
N ASP A 398 -46.00 10.65 -33.57
CA ASP A 398 -44.76 10.68 -32.80
C ASP A 398 -43.64 9.96 -33.56
N GLU A 399 -42.40 10.46 -33.46
CA GLU A 399 -41.24 9.96 -34.23
C GLU A 399 -40.65 8.65 -33.71
N GLU A 400 -40.87 8.28 -32.44
CA GLU A 400 -40.22 7.13 -31.80
C GLU A 400 -41.16 5.93 -31.62
N THR A 401 -42.44 6.19 -31.36
CA THR A 401 -43.52 5.22 -31.10
C THR A 401 -44.43 5.01 -32.30
N GLY A 402 -44.58 6.01 -33.17
CA GLY A 402 -45.52 6.01 -34.29
C GLY A 402 -46.98 6.27 -33.90
N GLU A 403 -47.27 6.55 -32.63
CA GLU A 403 -48.63 6.87 -32.15
C GLU A 403 -49.16 8.19 -32.76
N PRO A 404 -50.48 8.32 -32.98
CA PRO A 404 -51.09 9.51 -33.58
C PRO A 404 -51.03 10.75 -32.67
N LEU A 405 -50.86 11.94 -33.27
CA LEU A 405 -50.81 13.20 -32.51
C LEU A 405 -51.87 14.23 -32.96
N GLU A 406 -52.71 14.63 -32.00
CA GLU A 406 -53.66 15.73 -32.12
C GLU A 406 -53.00 17.11 -31.94
N GLY A 407 -53.57 18.14 -32.56
CA GLY A 407 -53.22 19.54 -32.29
C GLY A 407 -51.97 20.06 -32.99
N ALA A 408 -51.43 19.34 -33.99
CA ALA A 408 -50.48 19.93 -34.93
C ALA A 408 -51.25 20.86 -35.88
N GLU A 409 -50.75 22.08 -36.11
CA GLU A 409 -51.31 23.00 -37.10
C GLU A 409 -50.40 23.05 -38.33
N PHE A 410 -51.00 22.84 -39.50
CA PHE A 410 -50.38 22.91 -40.81
C PHE A 410 -51.01 24.02 -41.63
N GLU A 411 -50.22 24.65 -42.50
CA GLU A 411 -50.73 25.47 -43.60
C GLU A 411 -50.43 24.81 -44.94
N MET A 412 -51.34 24.99 -45.90
CA MET A 412 -51.17 24.67 -47.32
C MET A 412 -51.14 25.98 -48.10
N VAL A 413 -50.07 26.21 -48.85
CA VAL A 413 -49.84 27.42 -49.68
C VAL A 413 -49.69 27.05 -51.15
N LYS A 414 -50.01 27.97 -52.07
CA LYS A 414 -49.60 27.84 -53.49
C LYS A 414 -48.09 27.95 -53.61
N ALA A 415 -47.46 27.11 -54.43
CA ALA A 415 -46.00 27.03 -54.51
C ALA A 415 -45.34 28.22 -55.24
N ASP A 416 -46.09 28.97 -56.05
CA ASP A 416 -45.60 30.11 -56.84
C ASP A 416 -45.78 31.47 -56.11
N THR A 417 -46.86 31.64 -55.36
CA THR A 417 -47.18 32.88 -54.64
C THR A 417 -47.00 32.82 -53.12
N ASN A 418 -46.84 31.63 -52.53
CA ASN A 418 -46.88 31.40 -51.07
C ASN A 418 -48.18 31.93 -50.41
N GLU A 419 -49.27 32.00 -51.17
CA GLU A 419 -50.61 32.35 -50.68
C GLU A 419 -51.24 31.15 -49.94
N VAL A 420 -51.65 31.34 -48.69
CA VAL A 420 -52.33 30.31 -47.88
C VAL A 420 -53.71 30.01 -48.45
N VAL A 421 -53.95 28.76 -48.84
CA VAL A 421 -55.24 28.27 -49.35
C VAL A 421 -56.03 27.49 -48.30
N GLU A 422 -55.37 26.88 -47.30
CA GLU A 422 -56.04 26.21 -46.18
C GLU A 422 -55.13 26.13 -44.95
N ASN A 423 -55.72 26.27 -43.76
CA ASN A 423 -55.10 25.94 -42.47
C ASN A 423 -55.80 24.72 -41.88
N MET A 424 -55.02 23.75 -41.40
CA MET A 424 -55.47 22.42 -41.01
C MET A 424 -54.95 22.06 -39.62
N THR A 425 -55.78 21.43 -38.78
CA THR A 425 -55.36 20.95 -37.45
C THR A 425 -55.62 19.45 -37.33
N THR A 426 -54.65 18.68 -36.85
CA THR A 426 -54.80 17.23 -36.64
C THR A 426 -55.71 16.94 -35.45
N LYS A 427 -56.48 15.86 -35.55
CA LYS A 427 -57.47 15.42 -34.55
C LYS A 427 -56.91 14.29 -33.69
N GLU A 428 -57.68 13.82 -32.71
CA GLU A 428 -57.38 12.69 -31.81
C GLU A 428 -56.77 11.46 -32.51
N ASN A 429 -57.21 11.13 -33.73
CA ASN A 429 -56.67 10.01 -34.53
C ASN A 429 -55.40 10.35 -35.33
N GLY A 430 -54.76 11.50 -35.08
CA GLY A 430 -53.57 11.99 -35.77
C GLY A 430 -53.80 12.46 -37.21
N LYS A 431 -55.01 12.33 -37.76
CA LYS A 431 -55.29 12.65 -39.17
C LYS A 431 -55.97 14.01 -39.35
N ILE A 432 -55.67 14.63 -40.48
CA ILE A 432 -56.46 15.71 -41.08
C ILE A 432 -56.42 15.61 -42.60
N THR A 433 -57.52 15.95 -43.26
CA THR A 433 -57.67 15.90 -44.72
C THR A 433 -58.11 17.28 -45.20
N SER A 434 -57.46 17.83 -46.22
CA SER A 434 -57.78 19.14 -46.78
C SER A 434 -59.11 19.14 -47.54
N GLY A 435 -59.61 20.34 -47.84
CA GLY A 435 -60.58 20.57 -48.91
C GLY A 435 -60.07 20.14 -50.29
N LEU A 436 -60.97 20.17 -51.29
CA LEU A 436 -60.62 19.92 -52.69
C LEU A 436 -60.10 21.20 -53.34
N HIS A 437 -58.78 21.25 -53.56
CA HIS A 437 -58.07 22.36 -54.22
C HIS A 437 -57.87 22.10 -55.72
N PRO A 438 -57.82 23.14 -56.58
CA PRO A 438 -57.61 22.99 -58.02
C PRO A 438 -56.26 22.37 -58.40
N PHE A 439 -56.16 21.91 -59.65
CA PHE A 439 -54.92 21.54 -60.33
C PHE A 439 -53.83 22.61 -60.15
N GLY A 440 -52.64 22.20 -59.71
CA GLY A 440 -51.54 23.11 -59.43
C GLY A 440 -50.50 22.54 -58.46
N ASP A 441 -49.45 23.32 -58.23
CA ASP A 441 -48.37 23.02 -57.30
C ASP A 441 -48.55 23.80 -55.99
N TYR A 442 -48.44 23.09 -54.87
CA TYR A 442 -48.64 23.61 -53.51
C TYR A 442 -47.50 23.16 -52.60
N ILE A 443 -47.39 23.80 -51.44
CA ILE A 443 -46.50 23.39 -50.35
C ILE A 443 -47.33 23.22 -49.08
N VAL A 444 -47.15 22.12 -48.36
CA VAL A 444 -47.74 21.87 -47.04
C VAL A 444 -46.63 21.86 -45.99
N ARG A 445 -46.81 22.58 -44.88
CA ARG A 445 -45.83 22.63 -43.78
C ARG A 445 -46.48 22.75 -42.41
N GLU A 446 -45.84 22.18 -41.39
CA GLU A 446 -46.23 22.35 -39.99
C GLU A 446 -45.82 23.76 -39.53
N ILE A 447 -46.77 24.53 -38.99
CA ILE A 447 -46.54 25.85 -38.41
C ILE A 447 -46.53 25.83 -36.88
N LYS A 448 -47.05 24.75 -36.27
CA LYS A 448 -47.09 24.54 -34.82
C LYS A 448 -47.14 23.05 -34.50
N ALA A 449 -46.22 22.59 -33.66
CA ALA A 449 -46.20 21.23 -33.15
C ALA A 449 -47.37 20.95 -32.19
N PRO A 450 -47.77 19.68 -32.02
CA PRO A 450 -48.56 19.23 -30.88
C PRO A 450 -47.95 19.65 -29.54
N ASN A 451 -48.78 19.82 -28.51
CA ASN A 451 -48.30 20.12 -27.17
C ASN A 451 -47.32 19.04 -26.69
N LYS A 452 -46.19 19.44 -26.10
CA LYS A 452 -45.03 18.61 -25.71
C LYS A 452 -44.10 18.15 -26.84
N TYR A 453 -44.32 18.56 -28.09
CA TYR A 453 -43.50 18.17 -29.24
C TYR A 453 -42.67 19.33 -29.81
N THR A 454 -41.57 18.98 -30.47
CA THR A 454 -40.75 19.94 -31.24
C THR A 454 -41.37 20.19 -32.61
N LEU A 455 -41.23 21.43 -33.14
CA LEU A 455 -41.69 21.80 -34.48
C LEU A 455 -40.82 21.15 -35.55
N ASN A 456 -41.43 20.45 -36.51
CA ASN A 456 -40.73 19.87 -37.64
C ASN A 456 -40.94 20.71 -38.90
N GLY A 457 -40.03 21.66 -39.14
CA GLY A 457 -40.05 22.59 -40.29
C GLY A 457 -39.81 21.94 -41.68
N LYS A 458 -40.14 20.66 -41.85
CA LYS A 458 -40.09 19.98 -43.15
C LYS A 458 -41.32 20.37 -43.99
N GLU A 459 -41.07 21.11 -45.05
CA GLU A 459 -42.05 21.39 -46.10
C GLU A 459 -42.24 20.19 -47.04
N TYR A 460 -43.46 20.04 -47.58
CA TYR A 460 -43.84 19.01 -48.54
C TYR A 460 -44.40 19.66 -49.81
N PRO A 461 -43.67 19.68 -50.94
CA PRO A 461 -44.24 20.06 -52.21
C PRO A 461 -45.24 18.99 -52.67
N VAL A 462 -46.45 19.40 -53.07
CA VAL A 462 -47.52 18.53 -53.54
C VAL A 462 -48.13 19.08 -54.82
N THR A 463 -48.19 18.24 -55.87
CA THR A 463 -48.77 18.58 -57.17
C THR A 463 -50.12 17.88 -57.31
N ILE A 464 -51.21 18.66 -57.41
CA ILE A 464 -52.52 18.14 -57.78
C ILE A 464 -52.55 18.02 -59.31
N SER A 465 -52.41 16.80 -59.81
CA SER A 465 -52.36 16.48 -61.25
C SER A 465 -53.56 15.67 -61.75
N GLU A 466 -54.22 14.92 -60.86
CA GLU A 466 -55.33 14.02 -61.20
C GLU A 466 -56.63 14.41 -60.46
N HIS A 467 -57.78 14.16 -61.08
CA HIS A 467 -59.07 14.55 -60.49
C HIS A 467 -59.48 13.57 -59.37
N MET A 468 -59.90 14.11 -58.23
CA MET A 468 -60.14 13.43 -56.95
C MET A 468 -58.90 12.74 -56.33
N GLN A 469 -57.69 13.09 -56.79
CA GLN A 469 -56.42 12.65 -56.20
C GLN A 469 -56.37 12.96 -54.70
N THR A 470 -55.90 12.00 -53.90
CA THR A 470 -55.56 12.21 -52.48
C THR A 470 -54.07 11.97 -52.32
N ILE A 471 -53.35 12.97 -51.84
CA ILE A 471 -51.90 12.93 -51.63
C ILE A 471 -51.65 12.69 -50.15
N GLU A 472 -51.15 11.50 -49.80
CA GLU A 472 -50.90 11.11 -48.41
C GLU A 472 -49.53 11.62 -47.94
N ILE A 473 -49.52 12.33 -46.81
CA ILE A 473 -48.33 12.85 -46.13
C ILE A 473 -48.25 12.22 -44.74
N THR A 474 -47.14 11.55 -44.41
CA THR A 474 -46.80 11.24 -43.01
C THR A 474 -45.84 12.29 -42.46
N HIS A 475 -46.14 12.83 -41.28
CA HIS A 475 -45.33 13.85 -40.61
C HIS A 475 -45.08 13.48 -39.14
N ALA A 476 -43.83 13.17 -38.81
CA ALA A 476 -43.41 12.76 -37.48
C ALA A 476 -42.76 13.92 -36.71
N ASN A 477 -43.01 14.04 -35.41
CA ASN A 477 -42.29 14.99 -34.55
C ASN A 477 -41.67 14.25 -33.36
N ARG A 478 -40.47 14.67 -32.96
CA ARG A 478 -39.86 14.25 -31.71
C ARG A 478 -40.57 14.92 -30.53
N ILE A 479 -40.91 14.13 -29.51
CA ILE A 479 -41.27 14.65 -28.19
C ILE A 479 -40.13 15.54 -27.66
N ILE A 480 -40.46 16.60 -26.92
CA ILE A 480 -39.47 17.41 -26.21
C ILE A 480 -38.73 16.51 -25.22
N LYS A 481 -37.40 16.52 -25.24
CA LYS A 481 -36.56 15.85 -24.23
C LYS A 481 -35.57 16.81 -23.58
N GLY A 482 -35.22 16.59 -22.33
CA GLY A 482 -34.22 17.35 -21.59
C GLY A 482 -33.48 16.46 -20.59
N ARG A 483 -32.46 16.99 -19.93
CA ARG A 483 -31.63 16.23 -18.98
C ARG A 483 -31.48 16.96 -17.66
N VAL A 484 -31.16 16.21 -16.62
CA VAL A 484 -30.90 16.71 -15.27
C VAL A 484 -29.41 16.56 -15.00
N ALA A 485 -28.76 17.61 -14.56
CA ALA A 485 -27.36 17.56 -14.13
C ALA A 485 -27.25 17.92 -12.65
N ILE A 486 -26.31 17.30 -11.95
CA ILE A 486 -26.03 17.59 -10.53
C ILE A 486 -24.58 18.03 -10.35
N ASN A 487 -24.38 19.06 -9.52
CA ASN A 487 -23.07 19.49 -9.03
C ASN A 487 -23.00 19.20 -7.52
N LYS A 488 -22.27 18.17 -7.11
CA LYS A 488 -22.19 17.71 -5.72
C LYS A 488 -20.92 18.23 -5.03
N PHE A 489 -21.09 18.84 -3.86
CA PHE A 489 -19.99 19.41 -3.07
C PHE A 489 -20.22 19.29 -1.56
N ASP A 490 -19.17 19.47 -0.76
CA ASP A 490 -19.22 19.54 0.70
C ASP A 490 -19.76 20.91 1.17
N ASN A 491 -20.68 20.92 2.13
CA ASN A 491 -21.40 22.11 2.62
C ASN A 491 -20.51 23.08 3.42
N GLU A 492 -19.35 22.65 3.91
CA GLU A 492 -18.37 23.44 4.64
C GLU A 492 -17.21 23.89 3.73
N PHE A 493 -16.91 23.11 2.68
CA PHE A 493 -15.86 23.33 1.69
C PHE A 493 -16.44 23.25 0.27
N ASN A 494 -17.11 24.31 -0.19
CA ASN A 494 -17.85 24.29 -1.47
C ASN A 494 -17.00 23.92 -2.72
N ASP A 495 -15.68 24.08 -2.66
CA ASP A 495 -14.76 23.68 -3.73
C ASP A 495 -14.41 22.18 -3.72
N LEU A 496 -14.57 21.49 -2.58
CA LEU A 496 -14.44 20.05 -2.45
C LEU A 496 -15.65 19.37 -3.11
N LYS A 497 -15.44 18.81 -4.30
CA LYS A 497 -16.46 18.09 -5.06
C LYS A 497 -16.57 16.63 -4.60
N LEU A 498 -17.78 16.08 -4.65
CA LEU A 498 -18.08 14.80 -4.01
C LEU A 498 -18.48 13.74 -5.03
N LYS A 499 -17.60 12.75 -5.18
CA LYS A 499 -17.77 11.54 -5.98
C LYS A 499 -18.72 10.54 -5.32
N ASP A 500 -19.27 9.63 -6.13
CA ASP A 500 -20.04 8.45 -5.71
C ASP A 500 -21.35 8.77 -4.94
N ALA A 501 -21.86 10.01 -5.08
CA ALA A 501 -23.21 10.38 -4.64
C ALA A 501 -24.22 9.75 -5.60
N GLU A 502 -25.14 8.93 -5.08
CA GLU A 502 -26.19 8.32 -5.88
C GLU A 502 -27.47 9.15 -5.78
N PHE A 503 -27.99 9.59 -6.91
CA PHE A 503 -29.30 10.25 -7.01
C PHE A 503 -30.20 9.42 -7.91
N THR A 504 -31.39 9.06 -7.43
CA THR A 504 -32.40 8.41 -8.27
C THR A 504 -33.44 9.44 -8.71
N ILE A 505 -33.70 9.50 -10.02
CA ILE A 505 -34.74 10.30 -10.64
C ILE A 505 -35.99 9.44 -10.80
N TYR A 506 -37.13 9.99 -10.38
CA TYR A 506 -38.44 9.35 -10.43
C TYR A 506 -39.41 10.19 -11.26
N ASP A 507 -40.33 9.52 -11.95
CA ASP A 507 -41.51 10.18 -12.50
C ASP A 507 -42.57 10.48 -11.43
N LYS A 508 -43.57 11.28 -11.79
CA LYS A 508 -44.74 11.62 -10.96
C LYS A 508 -45.63 10.44 -10.49
N ASN A 509 -45.25 9.18 -10.76
CA ASN A 509 -45.94 7.96 -10.33
C ASN A 509 -45.00 7.07 -9.47
N ASP A 510 -43.98 7.67 -8.86
CA ASP A 510 -42.94 7.03 -8.04
C ASP A 510 -42.07 5.99 -8.79
N LYS A 511 -42.09 6.00 -10.13
CA LYS A 511 -41.30 5.07 -10.94
C LYS A 511 -39.90 5.63 -11.18
N GLU A 512 -38.88 4.86 -10.80
CA GLU A 512 -37.47 5.12 -11.17
C GLU A 512 -37.33 5.18 -12.71
N VAL A 513 -36.79 6.29 -13.21
CA VAL A 513 -36.56 6.52 -14.65
C VAL A 513 -35.08 6.62 -15.00
N ASP A 514 -34.24 7.08 -14.08
CA ASP A 514 -32.79 7.13 -14.25
C ASP A 514 -32.06 7.25 -12.89
N LYS A 515 -30.74 7.01 -12.89
CA LYS A 515 -29.88 7.05 -11.71
C LYS A 515 -28.52 7.67 -12.02
N LEU A 516 -28.22 8.76 -11.30
CA LEU A 516 -26.97 9.49 -11.39
C LEU A 516 -25.98 9.00 -10.33
N ILE A 517 -24.69 8.92 -10.67
CA ILE A 517 -23.58 8.60 -9.77
C ILE A 517 -22.42 9.57 -10.05
N THR A 518 -22.15 10.49 -9.12
CA THR A 518 -21.24 11.62 -9.37
C THR A 518 -19.78 11.23 -9.59
N ASP A 519 -19.14 11.93 -10.53
CA ASP A 519 -17.74 11.77 -10.89
C ASP A 519 -16.77 12.50 -9.92
N GLU A 520 -15.48 12.53 -10.27
CA GLU A 520 -14.44 13.19 -9.46
C GLU A 520 -14.56 14.73 -9.41
N ASN A 521 -15.35 15.33 -10.31
CA ASN A 521 -15.73 16.74 -10.29
C ASN A 521 -17.07 16.96 -9.56
N GLY A 522 -17.65 15.90 -8.98
CA GLY A 522 -18.98 15.91 -8.37
C GLY A 522 -20.12 16.04 -9.39
N TYR A 523 -19.85 15.84 -10.68
CA TYR A 523 -20.80 15.99 -11.78
C TYR A 523 -21.42 14.65 -12.17
N ASP A 524 -22.70 14.66 -12.53
CA ASP A 524 -23.29 13.66 -13.43
C ASP A 524 -24.53 14.23 -14.14
N GLU A 525 -24.93 13.62 -15.25
CA GLU A 525 -26.00 14.08 -16.16
C GLU A 525 -26.86 12.91 -16.65
N SER A 526 -28.19 13.05 -16.55
CA SER A 526 -29.16 11.98 -16.83
C SER A 526 -29.17 11.53 -18.30
N ILE A 527 -29.83 10.41 -18.59
CA ILE A 527 -30.35 10.13 -19.94
C ILE A 527 -31.34 11.22 -20.38
N ASP A 528 -31.61 11.31 -21.69
CA ASP A 528 -32.63 12.22 -22.23
C ASP A 528 -34.04 11.84 -21.72
N LEU A 529 -34.54 12.59 -20.74
CA LEU A 529 -35.89 12.46 -20.16
C LEU A 529 -36.92 13.16 -21.03
N ASN A 530 -38.07 12.54 -21.22
CA ASN A 530 -39.20 13.12 -21.97
C ASN A 530 -39.79 14.36 -21.26
N TYR A 531 -40.61 15.14 -21.98
CA TYR A 531 -41.45 16.17 -21.37
C TYR A 531 -42.28 15.57 -20.24
N GLY A 532 -42.12 16.12 -19.03
CA GLY A 532 -42.77 15.58 -17.85
C GLY A 532 -42.42 16.32 -16.57
N ASP A 533 -43.02 15.83 -15.49
CA ASP A 533 -42.75 16.24 -14.12
C ASP A 533 -42.09 15.06 -13.41
N TYR A 534 -40.93 15.35 -12.83
CA TYR A 534 -40.03 14.40 -12.20
C TYR A 534 -39.58 14.96 -10.86
N TYR A 535 -39.01 14.12 -10.01
CA TYR A 535 -38.23 14.57 -8.86
C TYR A 535 -37.01 13.68 -8.68
N MET A 536 -35.98 14.20 -8.01
CA MET A 536 -34.82 13.41 -7.59
C MET A 536 -34.57 13.55 -6.09
N LYS A 537 -33.96 12.52 -5.53
CA LYS A 537 -33.47 12.47 -4.15
C LYS A 537 -32.13 11.75 -4.11
N GLU A 538 -31.30 12.09 -3.13
CA GLU A 538 -30.11 11.30 -2.83
C GLU A 538 -30.56 9.93 -2.28
N THR A 539 -30.07 8.84 -2.86
CA THR A 539 -30.35 7.46 -2.41
C THR A 539 -29.15 6.83 -1.70
N LYS A 540 -27.94 7.34 -1.96
CA LYS A 540 -26.72 7.02 -1.22
C LYS A 540 -25.80 8.24 -1.19
N ALA A 541 -25.38 8.64 0.00
CA ALA A 541 -24.42 9.71 0.18
C ALA A 541 -23.02 9.32 -0.34
N PRO A 542 -22.19 10.30 -0.72
CA PRO A 542 -20.74 10.15 -0.80
C PRO A 542 -20.15 9.52 0.46
N VAL A 543 -18.99 8.88 0.31
CA VAL A 543 -18.21 8.38 1.46
C VAL A 543 -17.93 9.55 2.42
N GLY A 544 -18.10 9.31 3.72
CA GLY A 544 -17.89 10.31 4.76
C GLY A 544 -18.95 11.41 4.87
N HIS A 545 -20.07 11.30 4.15
CA HIS A 545 -21.15 12.29 4.17
C HIS A 545 -22.48 11.70 4.64
N LYS A 546 -23.35 12.57 5.14
CA LYS A 546 -24.70 12.23 5.62
C LYS A 546 -25.67 12.20 4.43
N LEU A 547 -26.63 11.28 4.45
CA LEU A 547 -27.67 11.22 3.42
C LEU A 547 -28.60 12.44 3.51
N SER A 548 -28.87 13.07 2.37
CA SER A 548 -29.77 14.23 2.26
C SER A 548 -31.21 13.81 1.96
N ASP A 549 -32.11 13.94 2.93
CA ASP A 549 -33.57 13.75 2.77
C ASP A 549 -34.25 14.78 1.82
N LYS A 550 -33.50 15.79 1.33
CA LYS A 550 -34.03 16.85 0.46
C LYS A 550 -34.36 16.33 -0.94
N VAL A 551 -35.64 16.45 -1.30
CA VAL A 551 -36.16 16.23 -2.66
C VAL A 551 -35.94 17.47 -3.53
N TYR A 552 -35.73 17.27 -4.84
CA TYR A 552 -35.60 18.31 -5.85
C TYR A 552 -36.61 18.06 -6.99
N ASP A 553 -37.54 18.99 -7.19
CA ASP A 553 -38.53 18.93 -8.27
C ASP A 553 -37.92 19.35 -9.61
N ILE A 554 -38.27 18.62 -10.68
CA ILE A 554 -37.74 18.75 -12.04
C ILE A 554 -38.90 18.88 -13.02
N GLN A 555 -38.87 19.91 -13.86
CA GLN A 555 -39.91 20.14 -14.89
C GLN A 555 -39.26 20.24 -16.27
N ILE A 556 -39.26 19.13 -17.02
CA ILE A 556 -38.79 19.10 -18.41
C ILE A 556 -39.85 19.78 -19.29
N ARG A 557 -39.45 20.88 -19.94
CA ARG A 557 -40.32 21.76 -20.75
C ARG A 557 -39.69 22.26 -22.06
N GLU A 558 -38.36 22.29 -22.14
CA GLU A 558 -37.60 22.83 -23.28
C GLU A 558 -36.70 21.74 -23.88
N ASP A 559 -36.65 21.63 -25.22
CA ASP A 559 -35.89 20.57 -25.90
C ASP A 559 -34.38 20.79 -25.75
N LYS A 560 -33.65 19.71 -25.44
CA LYS A 560 -32.20 19.63 -25.20
C LYS A 560 -31.70 20.51 -24.05
N LYS A 561 -32.59 21.00 -23.18
CA LYS A 561 -32.20 21.76 -21.99
C LYS A 561 -31.66 20.83 -20.91
N VAL A 562 -30.51 21.21 -20.35
CA VAL A 562 -29.96 20.62 -19.14
C VAL A 562 -30.41 21.45 -17.95
N TYR A 563 -31.00 20.81 -16.95
CA TYR A 563 -31.48 21.40 -15.71
C TYR A 563 -30.47 21.07 -14.61
N THR A 564 -29.54 22.00 -14.36
CA THR A 564 -28.44 21.81 -13.40
C THR A 564 -28.83 22.19 -11.98
N PHE A 565 -28.46 21.37 -11.00
CA PHE A 565 -28.71 21.60 -9.58
C PHE A 565 -27.41 21.56 -8.76
N ASP A 566 -27.14 22.62 -8.01
CA ASP A 566 -26.06 22.70 -7.03
C ASP A 566 -26.51 22.06 -5.70
N VAL A 567 -25.88 20.95 -5.31
CA VAL A 567 -26.36 20.08 -4.21
C VAL A 567 -25.26 19.85 -3.14
N PRO A 568 -25.24 20.64 -2.05
CA PRO A 568 -24.31 20.44 -0.94
C PRO A 568 -24.55 19.10 -0.21
N ASN A 569 -23.57 18.59 0.53
CA ASN A 569 -23.81 17.61 1.60
C ASN A 569 -23.05 17.92 2.89
N TYR A 570 -23.63 17.49 4.00
CA TYR A 570 -23.01 17.60 5.32
C TYR A 570 -22.07 16.42 5.55
N VAL A 571 -20.81 16.72 5.80
CA VAL A 571 -19.81 15.74 6.24
C VAL A 571 -20.23 15.11 7.57
N ILE A 572 -19.91 13.83 7.76
CA ILE A 572 -20.01 13.12 9.04
C ILE A 572 -19.00 13.74 10.02
N LYS A 573 -19.40 13.94 11.28
CA LYS A 573 -18.50 14.42 12.34
C LYS A 573 -18.52 13.53 13.58
N GLY A 574 -17.36 13.36 14.22
CA GLY A 574 -17.22 12.61 15.48
C GLY A 574 -16.18 13.26 16.39
N SER A 575 -16.06 12.76 17.62
CA SER A 575 -15.07 13.24 18.59
C SER A 575 -14.20 12.08 19.08
N ILE A 576 -12.95 12.37 19.43
CA ILE A 576 -12.05 11.42 20.07
C ILE A 576 -12.13 11.64 21.58
N GLN A 577 -12.33 10.56 22.36
CA GLN A 577 -12.14 10.57 23.81
C GLN A 577 -10.83 9.86 24.12
N ILE A 578 -9.85 10.60 24.63
CA ILE A 578 -8.62 10.05 25.18
C ILE A 578 -8.87 9.73 26.64
N VAL A 579 -8.53 8.51 27.06
CA VAL A 579 -8.60 8.01 28.43
C VAL A 579 -7.18 7.73 28.90
N LYS A 580 -6.61 8.67 29.65
CA LYS A 580 -5.24 8.61 30.14
C LYS A 580 -5.20 7.92 31.50
N VAL A 581 -4.50 6.79 31.55
CA VAL A 581 -4.34 5.97 32.77
C VAL A 581 -2.88 5.62 33.00
N ASP A 582 -2.60 5.16 34.22
CA ASP A 582 -1.36 4.51 34.61
C ASP A 582 -1.22 3.16 33.87
N SER A 583 -0.01 2.79 33.42
CA SER A 583 0.19 1.53 32.69
C SER A 583 0.04 0.28 33.56
N GLU A 584 0.29 0.40 34.87
CA GLU A 584 0.24 -0.70 35.83
C GLU A 584 -1.08 -0.78 36.59
N ASN A 585 -1.78 0.35 36.70
CA ASN A 585 -3.10 0.43 37.31
C ASN A 585 -4.07 1.18 36.39
N GLU A 586 -4.75 0.43 35.51
CA GLU A 586 -5.69 0.99 34.54
C GLU A 586 -6.95 1.65 35.18
N GLU A 587 -7.16 1.50 36.50
CA GLU A 587 -8.19 2.22 37.26
C GLU A 587 -7.71 3.58 37.79
N LYS A 588 -6.40 3.89 37.71
CA LYS A 588 -5.80 5.15 38.16
C LYS A 588 -5.75 6.15 36.98
N PRO A 589 -6.59 7.21 36.98
CA PRO A 589 -6.54 8.25 35.95
C PRO A 589 -5.28 9.10 36.07
N VAL A 590 -4.89 9.74 34.97
CA VAL A 590 -3.73 10.65 34.94
C VAL A 590 -4.11 12.00 34.31
N GLU A 591 -4.07 13.04 35.14
CA GLU A 591 -4.40 14.43 34.80
C GLU A 591 -3.25 15.14 34.06
N GLY A 592 -3.61 16.12 33.24
CA GLY A 592 -2.65 17.08 32.67
C GLY A 592 -1.82 16.57 31.49
N ALA A 593 -2.13 15.40 30.93
CA ALA A 593 -1.48 14.90 29.72
C ALA A 593 -1.99 15.67 28.49
N GLY A 594 -1.09 16.30 27.74
CA GLY A 594 -1.42 17.06 26.54
C GLY A 594 -1.24 16.25 25.26
N PHE A 595 -2.15 16.43 24.32
CA PHE A 595 -2.18 15.76 23.03
C PHE A 595 -2.50 16.75 21.90
N ASP A 596 -1.67 16.76 20.87
CA ASP A 596 -2.02 17.36 19.58
C ASP A 596 -2.66 16.28 18.70
N VAL A 597 -3.80 16.63 18.08
CA VAL A 597 -4.52 15.75 17.16
C VAL A 597 -4.29 16.25 15.73
N GLU A 598 -3.62 15.45 14.92
CA GLU A 598 -3.29 15.76 13.53
C GLU A 598 -4.22 15.06 12.54
N ALA A 599 -4.60 15.76 11.47
CA ALA A 599 -5.24 15.13 10.30
C ALA A 599 -4.20 14.30 9.52
N VAL A 600 -4.48 13.01 9.30
CA VAL A 600 -3.66 12.15 8.44
C VAL A 600 -4.26 12.10 7.04
N LYS A 601 -5.55 11.76 6.96
CA LYS A 601 -6.30 11.65 5.71
C LYS A 601 -7.74 12.12 5.92
N VAL A 602 -7.98 13.40 5.69
CA VAL A 602 -9.25 14.09 5.91
C VAL A 602 -9.50 15.01 4.72
N ASP A 603 -10.56 14.79 3.96
CA ASP A 603 -10.75 15.47 2.68
C ASP A 603 -10.98 16.98 2.87
N GLY A 604 -10.09 17.82 2.34
CA GLY A 604 -10.11 19.28 2.55
C GLY A 604 -9.33 19.79 3.77
N ILE A 605 -8.50 18.95 4.42
CA ILE A 605 -7.50 19.37 5.42
C ILE A 605 -6.13 18.79 5.01
N GLU A 606 -5.07 19.59 5.05
CA GLU A 606 -3.72 19.13 4.71
C GLU A 606 -3.17 18.15 5.77
N THR A 607 -2.55 17.06 5.31
CA THR A 607 -1.91 16.05 6.18
C THR A 607 -0.85 16.68 7.08
N GLY A 608 -0.91 16.39 8.38
CA GLY A 608 -0.05 16.99 9.41
C GLY A 608 -0.60 18.29 10.01
N THR A 609 -1.77 18.77 9.57
CA THR A 609 -2.45 19.89 10.25
C THR A 609 -2.91 19.44 11.63
N VAL A 610 -2.40 20.07 12.69
CA VAL A 610 -2.98 19.96 14.04
C VAL A 610 -4.38 20.56 14.03
N VAL A 611 -5.40 19.70 14.09
CA VAL A 611 -6.80 20.10 14.07
C VAL A 611 -7.32 20.45 15.46
N ASP A 612 -6.75 19.91 16.54
CA ASP A 612 -7.15 20.21 17.92
C ASP A 612 -6.01 19.95 18.92
N HIS A 613 -6.01 20.67 20.04
CA HIS A 613 -5.13 20.42 21.19
C HIS A 613 -6.00 20.13 22.41
N VAL A 614 -5.75 19.01 23.10
CA VAL A 614 -6.55 18.56 24.24
C VAL A 614 -5.65 18.16 25.41
N VAL A 615 -6.12 18.42 26.64
CA VAL A 615 -5.41 18.09 27.89
C VAL A 615 -6.33 17.29 28.79
N THR A 616 -5.84 16.25 29.46
CA THR A 616 -6.67 15.44 30.35
C THR A 616 -7.04 16.13 31.65
N ASP A 617 -8.29 15.95 32.06
CA ASP A 617 -8.82 16.39 33.34
C ASP A 617 -8.40 15.47 34.51
N LYS A 618 -8.83 15.83 35.72
CA LYS A 618 -8.63 15.08 36.97
C LYS A 618 -9.14 13.63 36.96
N ASP A 619 -10.04 13.29 36.04
CA ASP A 619 -10.61 11.94 35.88
C ASP A 619 -9.94 11.19 34.71
N GLY A 620 -8.87 11.77 34.14
CA GLY A 620 -8.06 11.18 33.08
C GLY A 620 -8.64 11.36 31.68
N PHE A 621 -9.67 12.18 31.49
CA PHE A 621 -10.37 12.30 30.21
C PHE A 621 -9.98 13.56 29.44
N ALA A 622 -9.81 13.43 28.13
CA ALA A 622 -9.75 14.54 27.19
C ALA A 622 -10.67 14.26 26.00
N PHE A 623 -11.35 15.29 25.50
CA PHE A 623 -12.27 15.20 24.36
C PHE A 623 -11.89 16.21 23.30
N THR A 624 -11.82 15.79 22.04
CA THR A 624 -11.73 16.73 20.91
C THR A 624 -13.07 17.38 20.64
N LYS A 625 -13.03 18.57 20.04
CA LYS A 625 -14.20 19.11 19.30
C LYS A 625 -14.63 18.15 18.18
N PRO A 626 -15.83 18.32 17.59
CA PRO A 626 -16.28 17.50 16.48
C PRO A 626 -15.37 17.68 15.25
N LEU A 627 -14.63 16.61 14.90
CA LEU A 627 -13.74 16.51 13.75
C LEU A 627 -14.48 15.87 12.57
N ARG A 628 -14.10 16.21 11.34
CA ARG A 628 -14.72 15.69 10.08
C ARG A 628 -14.36 14.22 9.86
N TYR A 629 -15.13 13.49 9.05
CA TYR A 629 -14.80 12.13 8.62
C TYR A 629 -13.37 12.01 8.10
N GLY A 630 -12.68 10.93 8.46
CA GLY A 630 -11.31 10.67 8.01
C GLY A 630 -10.43 10.01 9.06
N GLU A 631 -9.15 9.86 8.73
CA GLU A 631 -8.11 9.35 9.62
C GLU A 631 -7.35 10.48 10.30
N TYR A 632 -7.25 10.38 11.63
CA TYR A 632 -6.48 11.26 12.51
C TYR A 632 -5.46 10.45 13.28
N LYS A 633 -4.41 11.13 13.75
CA LYS A 633 -3.48 10.60 14.72
C LYS A 633 -3.29 11.56 15.88
N PHE A 634 -2.81 11.06 17.01
CA PHE A 634 -2.33 11.89 18.10
C PHE A 634 -1.17 11.21 18.84
N ILE A 635 -0.36 12.03 19.52
CA ILE A 635 0.79 11.63 20.32
C ILE A 635 0.82 12.49 21.60
N GLU A 636 1.44 12.01 22.68
CA GLU A 636 1.56 12.79 23.91
C GLU A 636 2.59 13.92 23.72
N THR A 637 2.10 15.16 23.60
CA THR A 637 2.93 16.36 23.42
C THR A 637 3.30 17.02 24.75
N LYS A 638 2.63 16.65 25.85
CA LYS A 638 3.00 17.05 27.21
C LYS A 638 2.75 15.91 28.20
N THR A 639 3.82 15.35 28.73
CA THR A 639 3.78 14.27 29.73
C THR A 639 3.40 14.79 31.13
N PRO A 640 2.55 14.05 31.87
CA PRO A 640 2.26 14.33 33.28
C PRO A 640 3.45 14.12 34.22
N ASN A 641 3.51 14.91 35.30
CA ASN A 641 4.51 14.71 36.36
C ASN A 641 4.42 13.29 36.94
N GLY A 642 5.56 12.63 37.16
CA GLY A 642 5.60 11.28 37.71
C GLY A 642 5.42 10.14 36.70
N TYR A 643 5.41 10.44 35.41
CA TYR A 643 5.28 9.46 34.32
C TYR A 643 6.38 9.62 33.28
N TRP A 644 6.82 8.51 32.70
CA TRP A 644 7.66 8.54 31.50
C TRP A 644 6.88 9.03 30.29
N GLN A 645 7.54 9.75 29.39
CA GLN A 645 6.93 10.23 28.14
C GLN A 645 6.64 9.05 27.22
N SER A 646 5.45 9.05 26.60
CA SER A 646 5.13 8.09 25.54
C SER A 646 5.34 8.72 24.16
N ASP A 647 6.23 8.13 23.37
CA ASP A 647 6.43 8.43 21.94
C ASP A 647 5.38 7.76 21.03
N ARG A 648 4.38 7.10 21.63
CA ARG A 648 3.45 6.23 20.93
C ARG A 648 2.39 7.03 20.16
N GLU A 649 2.38 6.83 18.85
CA GLU A 649 1.37 7.35 17.93
C GLU A 649 0.06 6.52 17.98
N TYR A 650 -1.09 7.21 18.03
CA TYR A 650 -2.43 6.62 18.14
C TYR A 650 -3.34 7.06 16.98
N HIS A 651 -3.67 6.13 16.08
CA HIS A 651 -4.58 6.38 14.96
C HIS A 651 -6.07 6.21 15.34
N VAL A 652 -6.93 7.09 14.83
CA VAL A 652 -8.39 7.05 14.96
C VAL A 652 -9.05 7.36 13.61
N ASN A 653 -9.94 6.48 13.16
CA ASN A 653 -10.76 6.71 11.96
C ASN A 653 -12.17 7.12 12.39
N ILE A 654 -12.57 8.34 12.04
CA ILE A 654 -13.93 8.83 12.26
C ILE A 654 -14.79 8.42 11.07
N THR A 655 -15.82 7.61 11.35
CA THR A 655 -16.65 6.90 10.36
C THR A 655 -18.15 7.07 10.54
N GLU A 656 -18.61 7.52 11.71
CA GLU A 656 -20.03 7.60 12.10
C GLU A 656 -20.35 8.93 12.79
N ASP A 657 -21.56 9.44 12.55
CA ASP A 657 -21.95 10.80 12.95
C ASP A 657 -22.31 10.90 14.44
N ASN A 658 -21.77 11.93 15.10
CA ASN A 658 -21.82 12.19 16.55
C ASN A 658 -21.21 11.06 17.41
N LYS A 659 -20.41 10.17 16.82
CA LYS A 659 -19.78 9.07 17.56
C LYS A 659 -18.55 9.53 18.33
N ILE A 660 -18.43 9.04 19.57
CA ILE A 660 -17.25 9.21 20.42
C ILE A 660 -16.34 7.99 20.25
N TYR A 661 -15.10 8.23 19.85
CA TYR A 661 -14.06 7.20 19.64
C TYR A 661 -13.12 7.16 20.83
N VAL A 662 -13.29 6.16 21.69
CA VAL A 662 -12.52 6.02 22.94
C VAL A 662 -11.16 5.38 22.66
N LYS A 663 -10.08 5.98 23.18
CA LYS A 663 -8.70 5.46 23.12
C LYS A 663 -8.03 5.52 24.49
N TYR A 664 -7.54 4.37 24.95
CA TYR A 664 -6.79 4.26 26.21
C TYR A 664 -5.30 4.51 25.99
N VAL A 665 -4.73 5.46 26.74
CA VAL A 665 -3.33 5.91 26.62
C VAL A 665 -2.61 5.73 27.96
N LYS A 666 -1.59 4.86 27.94
CA LYS A 666 -0.89 4.39 29.13
C LYS A 666 0.52 4.98 29.17
N ASN A 667 0.91 5.55 30.32
CA ASN A 667 2.31 5.87 30.59
C ASN A 667 2.79 5.05 31.79
N GLU A 668 4.07 4.72 31.78
CA GLU A 668 4.70 3.99 32.86
C GLU A 668 5.07 4.97 33.99
N PRO A 669 4.69 4.72 35.25
CA PRO A 669 5.02 5.60 36.36
C PRO A 669 6.52 5.59 36.63
N ILE A 670 7.09 6.75 36.94
CA ILE A 670 8.50 6.88 37.32
C ILE A 670 8.66 6.38 38.74
N ARG A 671 9.35 5.26 38.91
CA ARG A 671 9.59 4.60 40.19
C ARG A 671 10.81 3.69 40.11
N ALA A 672 11.53 3.51 41.22
CA ALA A 672 12.75 2.69 41.25
C ALA A 672 13.00 2.06 42.62
N LYS A 673 13.72 0.95 42.67
CA LYS A 673 14.23 0.42 43.95
C LYS A 673 15.41 1.26 44.41
N LEU A 674 15.48 1.58 45.70
CA LEU A 674 16.71 2.13 46.27
C LEU A 674 17.69 0.97 46.51
N ARG A 675 18.89 1.09 45.93
CA ARG A 675 20.06 0.32 46.31
C ARG A 675 20.97 1.20 47.17
N VAL A 676 21.28 0.76 48.39
CA VAL A 676 22.29 1.40 49.24
C VAL A 676 23.51 0.50 49.26
N VAL A 677 24.68 1.03 48.90
CA VAL A 677 25.97 0.34 49.01
C VAL A 677 26.75 0.97 50.15
N LYS A 678 27.00 0.19 51.20
CA LYS A 678 27.54 0.66 52.48
C LYS A 678 28.96 0.17 52.72
N THR A 679 29.90 1.10 52.82
CA THR A 679 31.32 0.80 53.05
C THR A 679 31.90 1.51 54.28
N ASP A 680 33.10 1.07 54.66
CA ASP A 680 34.08 1.79 55.45
C ASP A 680 34.70 2.92 54.62
N SER A 681 34.90 4.12 55.19
CA SER A 681 35.52 5.24 54.47
C SER A 681 37.05 5.12 54.31
N LYS A 682 37.71 4.32 55.15
CA LYS A 682 39.18 4.19 55.22
C LYS A 682 39.72 3.20 54.19
N ASP A 683 39.05 2.06 54.01
CA ASP A 683 39.52 0.97 53.13
C ASP A 683 38.47 0.46 52.12
N ASN A 684 37.27 1.04 52.11
CA ASN A 684 36.15 0.64 51.25
C ASN A 684 35.65 -0.80 51.45
N THR A 685 35.98 -1.46 52.57
CA THR A 685 35.38 -2.75 52.91
C THR A 685 33.87 -2.60 53.16
N PRO A 686 33.02 -3.58 52.79
CA PRO A 686 31.58 -3.45 52.98
C PRO A 686 31.15 -3.68 54.44
N ILE A 687 30.15 -2.94 54.91
CA ILE A 687 29.68 -3.02 56.31
C ILE A 687 28.33 -3.74 56.39
N GLU A 688 28.33 -4.96 56.92
CA GLU A 688 27.13 -5.77 57.21
C GLU A 688 26.44 -5.35 58.52
N GLY A 689 25.11 -5.29 58.51
CA GLY A 689 24.28 -5.08 59.70
C GLY A 689 23.94 -3.63 60.03
N VAL A 690 24.27 -2.65 59.18
CA VAL A 690 23.85 -1.25 59.34
C VAL A 690 22.35 -1.15 59.04
N LYS A 691 21.60 -0.41 59.86
CA LYS A 691 20.15 -0.25 59.72
C LYS A 691 19.81 1.11 59.12
N PHE A 692 19.04 1.09 58.03
CA PHE A 692 18.52 2.28 57.36
C PHE A 692 16.99 2.33 57.39
N GLN A 693 16.44 3.53 57.34
CA GLN A 693 15.05 3.80 57.03
C GLN A 693 14.94 4.89 55.97
N ILE A 694 13.80 4.95 55.29
CA ILE A 694 13.57 5.89 54.19
C ILE A 694 12.34 6.72 54.52
N ARG A 695 12.47 8.06 54.49
CA ARG A 695 11.37 9.02 54.63
C ARG A 695 11.00 9.57 53.27
N ASN A 696 9.72 9.58 52.92
CA ASN A 696 9.23 10.46 51.84
C ASN A 696 9.03 11.85 52.45
N THR A 697 9.63 12.89 51.85
CA THR A 697 9.56 14.25 52.39
C THR A 697 8.38 15.06 51.89
N ASP A 698 7.69 14.61 50.83
CA ASP A 698 6.43 15.22 50.36
C ASP A 698 5.25 14.92 51.30
N THR A 699 5.20 13.72 51.88
CA THR A 699 4.23 13.30 52.91
C THR A 699 4.76 13.40 54.34
N ASN A 700 6.09 13.52 54.50
CA ASN A 700 6.82 13.44 55.77
C ASN A 700 6.72 12.06 56.50
N GLU A 701 6.29 11.01 55.80
CA GLU A 701 6.13 9.66 56.37
C GLU A 701 7.32 8.74 56.10
N LEU A 702 7.56 7.79 57.02
CA LEU A 702 8.50 6.68 56.81
C LEU A 702 7.89 5.60 55.90
N VAL A 703 8.56 5.30 54.80
CA VAL A 703 8.18 4.29 53.81
C VAL A 703 8.10 2.92 54.47
N THR A 704 6.99 2.21 54.25
CA THR A 704 6.75 0.89 54.85
C THR A 704 6.79 -0.20 53.77
N PHE A 705 7.87 -0.97 53.77
CA PHE A 705 8.07 -2.11 52.89
C PHE A 705 7.36 -3.35 53.44
N LYS A 706 6.97 -4.27 52.55
CA LYS A 706 6.50 -5.62 52.89
C LYS A 706 7.63 -6.59 52.66
N ASN A 707 8.25 -7.08 53.74
CA ASN A 707 9.28 -8.11 53.69
C ASN A 707 8.62 -9.50 53.82
N PHE A 708 9.03 -10.45 52.99
CA PHE A 708 8.42 -11.78 52.93
C PHE A 708 9.25 -12.81 53.69
N VAL A 709 8.89 -13.05 54.95
CA VAL A 709 9.49 -14.11 55.77
C VAL A 709 8.69 -15.39 55.55
N GLY A 710 9.04 -16.09 54.46
CA GLY A 710 8.22 -17.17 53.91
C GLY A 710 7.00 -16.62 53.18
N ILE A 711 5.82 -17.21 53.40
CA ILE A 711 4.57 -16.83 52.71
C ILE A 711 3.78 -15.69 53.40
N LEU A 712 4.28 -15.13 54.50
CA LEU A 712 3.63 -14.01 55.20
C LEU A 712 4.37 -12.69 54.93
N PRO A 713 3.70 -11.66 54.36
CA PRO A 713 4.26 -10.32 54.25
C PRO A 713 4.21 -9.61 55.61
N LEU A 714 5.38 -9.31 56.17
CA LEU A 714 5.55 -8.51 57.38
C LEU A 714 5.92 -7.07 57.02
N PRO A 715 5.23 -6.04 57.55
CA PRO A 715 5.60 -4.66 57.32
C PRO A 715 6.89 -4.31 58.07
N THR A 716 7.83 -3.65 57.39
CA THR A 716 9.03 -3.06 58.00
C THR A 716 9.27 -1.64 57.49
N LYS A 717 9.80 -0.79 58.37
CA LYS A 717 10.36 0.53 58.02
C LYS A 717 11.89 0.54 58.05
N ILE A 718 12.49 -0.51 58.60
CA ILE A 718 13.93 -0.70 58.70
C ILE A 718 14.40 -1.71 57.65
N LEU A 719 15.49 -1.40 56.99
CA LEU A 719 16.24 -2.24 56.06
C LEU A 719 17.67 -2.40 56.60
N THR A 720 18.27 -3.58 56.45
CA THR A 720 19.58 -3.90 57.03
C THR A 720 20.55 -4.29 55.92
N THR A 721 21.79 -3.77 55.95
CA THR A 721 22.82 -4.13 54.96
C THR A 721 23.25 -5.59 55.11
N ASP A 722 23.40 -6.27 53.98
CA ASP A 722 23.86 -7.66 53.93
C ASP A 722 25.40 -7.78 54.05
N LYS A 723 25.90 -9.01 53.98
CA LYS A 723 27.34 -9.36 53.96
C LYS A 723 28.18 -8.66 52.86
N ASN A 724 27.55 -8.10 51.83
CA ASN A 724 28.19 -7.34 50.76
C ASN A 724 28.08 -5.83 51.01
N GLY A 725 27.57 -5.42 52.18
CA GLY A 725 27.27 -4.03 52.52
C GLY A 725 26.03 -3.49 51.82
N GLU A 726 25.18 -4.32 51.20
CA GLU A 726 24.13 -3.84 50.31
C GLU A 726 22.72 -3.93 50.92
N ILE A 727 21.89 -2.95 50.60
CA ILE A 727 20.43 -2.99 50.70
C ILE A 727 19.87 -2.83 49.30
N LEU A 728 18.84 -3.61 48.96
CA LEU A 728 17.92 -3.33 47.85
C LEU A 728 16.50 -3.31 48.40
N THR A 729 15.71 -2.28 48.09
CA THR A 729 14.34 -2.18 48.63
C THR A 729 13.44 -3.31 48.11
N PRO A 730 12.63 -3.97 48.98
CA PRO A 730 11.71 -5.05 48.56
C PRO A 730 10.61 -4.62 47.58
N GLN A 731 10.29 -3.32 47.56
CA GLN A 731 9.39 -2.67 46.60
C GLN A 731 10.09 -1.43 46.01
N ASN A 732 9.56 -0.94 44.90
CA ASN A 732 9.98 0.33 44.33
C ASN A 732 9.54 1.50 45.24
N LEU A 733 10.31 2.58 45.22
CA LEU A 733 9.87 3.91 45.63
C LEU A 733 9.19 4.58 44.44
N GLU A 734 8.02 5.18 44.67
CA GLU A 734 7.29 5.96 43.68
C GLU A 734 8.00 7.29 43.37
N TYR A 735 7.47 8.07 42.42
CA TYR A 735 7.93 9.43 42.16
C TYR A 735 7.82 10.30 43.43
N GLY A 736 8.89 11.03 43.76
CA GLY A 736 8.88 11.95 44.89
C GLY A 736 10.26 12.26 45.46
N ASN A 737 10.25 13.11 46.48
CA ASN A 737 11.41 13.52 47.26
C ASN A 737 11.54 12.61 48.50
N TYR A 738 12.78 12.19 48.79
CA TYR A 738 13.07 11.22 49.84
C TYR A 738 14.33 11.60 50.62
N VAL A 739 14.45 11.03 51.82
CA VAL A 739 15.66 11.06 52.64
C VAL A 739 15.97 9.65 53.12
N LEU A 740 17.22 9.23 52.95
CA LEU A 740 17.79 8.01 53.52
C LEU A 740 18.38 8.35 54.90
N GLU A 741 17.81 7.76 55.95
CA GLU A 741 18.22 7.96 57.35
C GLU A 741 18.95 6.69 57.83
N GLU A 742 20.17 6.82 58.34
CA GLU A 742 20.84 5.74 59.08
C GLU A 742 20.17 5.65 60.46
N ALA A 743 19.36 4.62 60.67
CA ALA A 743 18.55 4.44 61.87
C ALA A 743 19.36 3.84 63.04
N GLU A 744 20.40 3.06 62.72
CA GLU A 744 21.37 2.53 63.68
C GLU A 744 22.70 2.27 62.94
N PRO A 745 23.77 3.04 63.23
CA PRO A 745 25.09 2.78 62.68
C PRO A 745 25.65 1.47 63.26
N LYS A 746 26.61 0.87 62.55
CA LYS A 746 27.31 -0.32 63.04
C LYS A 746 28.23 0.04 64.21
N GLU A 747 28.28 -0.83 65.22
CA GLU A 747 29.25 -0.75 66.32
C GLU A 747 30.68 -0.53 65.79
N GLY A 748 31.39 0.44 66.37
CA GLY A 748 32.71 0.88 65.92
C GLY A 748 32.74 1.93 64.81
N TYR A 749 31.59 2.35 64.26
CA TYR A 749 31.50 3.38 63.23
C TYR A 749 30.72 4.62 63.70
N VAL A 750 31.14 5.78 63.20
CA VAL A 750 30.42 7.06 63.36
C VAL A 750 29.17 7.03 62.48
N GLY A 751 28.02 7.50 62.98
CA GLY A 751 26.79 7.58 62.19
C GLY A 751 26.76 8.80 61.26
N ILE A 752 26.08 8.68 60.12
CA ILE A 752 25.99 9.75 59.09
C ILE A 752 24.77 10.66 59.24
N GLU A 753 24.86 11.87 58.69
CA GLU A 753 23.70 12.75 58.48
C GLU A 753 22.74 12.18 57.42
N PRO A 754 21.42 12.45 57.50
CA PRO A 754 20.46 11.93 56.53
C PRO A 754 20.70 12.43 55.09
N ILE A 755 20.70 11.51 54.13
CA ILE A 755 21.04 11.79 52.72
C ILE A 755 19.75 12.06 51.92
N PRO A 756 19.51 13.28 51.41
CA PRO A 756 18.39 13.55 50.53
C PRO A 756 18.61 12.95 49.13
N PHE A 757 17.54 12.43 48.54
CA PHE A 757 17.51 11.96 47.16
C PHE A 757 16.11 12.15 46.54
N LYS A 758 16.00 12.01 45.22
CA LYS A 758 14.73 12.14 44.51
C LYS A 758 14.57 11.00 43.51
N ILE A 759 13.35 10.50 43.36
CA ILE A 759 12.95 9.61 42.27
C ILE A 759 12.15 10.46 41.30
N ASP A 760 12.77 10.84 40.19
CA ASP A 760 12.18 11.68 39.14
C ASP A 760 12.76 11.39 37.76
N GLU A 761 12.30 12.14 36.75
CA GLU A 761 12.71 12.02 35.36
C GLU A 761 14.19 12.38 35.09
N ASN A 762 14.88 12.98 36.07
CA ASN A 762 16.28 13.40 35.99
C ASN A 762 17.22 12.51 36.83
N ALA A 763 16.66 11.59 37.63
CA ALA A 763 17.41 10.73 38.52
C ALA A 763 18.32 9.77 37.73
N PRO A 764 19.58 9.56 38.13
CA PRO A 764 20.45 8.53 37.55
C PRO A 764 19.96 7.12 37.90
N LEU A 765 19.00 6.63 37.12
CA LEU A 765 18.39 5.31 37.24
C LEU A 765 19.12 4.29 36.36
N GLU A 766 19.42 3.13 36.96
CA GLU A 766 20.07 1.98 36.32
C GLU A 766 19.05 0.83 36.17
N ASP A 767 18.68 0.46 34.94
CA ASP A 767 17.90 -0.75 34.71
C ASP A 767 18.79 -1.99 34.80
N ILE A 768 18.80 -2.65 35.96
CA ILE A 768 19.56 -3.87 36.18
C ILE A 768 18.67 -5.08 35.86
N LYS A 769 19.10 -5.87 34.87
CA LYS A 769 18.41 -7.09 34.45
C LYS A 769 18.07 -7.99 35.65
N ASP A 770 16.86 -8.54 35.64
CA ASP A 770 16.31 -9.43 36.67
C ASP A 770 16.05 -8.75 38.05
N LEU A 771 16.46 -7.48 38.25
CA LEU A 771 16.16 -6.66 39.44
C LEU A 771 15.19 -5.49 39.15
N GLY A 772 15.23 -4.93 37.94
CA GLY A 772 14.46 -3.76 37.53
C GLY A 772 15.22 -2.44 37.72
N THR A 773 14.49 -1.33 37.58
CA THR A 773 14.99 0.05 37.70
C THR A 773 15.47 0.35 39.11
N ILE A 774 16.72 0.78 39.24
CA ILE A 774 17.42 1.02 40.52
C ILE A 774 17.99 2.43 40.58
N TYR A 775 17.82 3.09 41.73
CA TYR A 775 18.58 4.27 42.13
C TYR A 775 19.66 3.84 43.12
N THR A 776 20.95 4.10 42.84
CA THR A 776 22.06 3.67 43.70
C THR A 776 22.64 4.82 44.53
N ILE A 777 22.54 4.74 45.87
CA ILE A 777 23.28 5.60 46.80
C ILE A 777 24.49 4.82 47.35
N LYS A 778 25.67 5.45 47.33
CA LYS A 778 26.89 4.94 47.97
C LYS A 778 27.13 5.71 49.26
N VAL A 779 27.36 5.00 50.37
CA VAL A 779 27.44 5.57 51.72
C VAL A 779 28.63 4.98 52.47
N SER A 780 29.55 5.83 52.94
CA SER A 780 30.66 5.43 53.78
C SER A 780 30.52 5.99 55.21
N ASN A 781 30.94 5.23 56.22
CA ASN A 781 31.06 5.74 57.59
C ASN A 781 32.54 5.71 58.00
N GLU A 782 32.91 6.66 58.84
CA GLU A 782 34.23 6.70 59.47
C GLU A 782 34.28 5.73 60.67
N ARG A 783 35.45 5.14 60.92
CA ARG A 783 35.68 4.39 62.16
C ARG A 783 35.74 5.35 63.33
N ILE A 784 35.20 4.92 64.47
CA ILE A 784 35.40 5.59 65.75
C ILE A 784 36.89 5.53 66.11
N THR A 785 37.46 6.68 66.49
CA THR A 785 38.86 6.83 66.91
C THR A 785 38.98 7.59 68.23
N GLY A 786 40.08 7.40 68.95
CA GLY A 786 40.36 8.08 70.21
C GLY A 786 41.85 8.01 70.60
N ASP A 787 42.16 8.59 71.75
CA ASP A 787 43.51 8.70 72.30
C ASP A 787 43.58 8.08 73.71
N VAL A 788 44.80 7.76 74.17
CA VAL A 788 45.07 7.39 75.56
C VAL A 788 46.24 8.21 76.12
N GLU A 789 46.06 8.69 77.35
CA GLU A 789 47.08 9.31 78.18
C GLU A 789 47.35 8.38 79.37
N LEU A 790 48.59 7.93 79.56
CA LEU A 790 49.03 7.19 80.74
C LEU A 790 49.97 8.08 81.57
N LEU A 791 49.69 8.20 82.87
CA LEU A 791 50.58 8.80 83.86
C LEU A 791 51.27 7.70 84.68
N LYS A 792 52.57 7.83 84.90
CA LYS A 792 53.39 6.90 85.68
C LYS A 792 54.00 7.59 86.89
N VAL A 793 53.75 7.07 88.09
CA VAL A 793 54.20 7.66 89.36
C VAL A 793 54.85 6.66 90.31
N ASP A 794 55.52 7.21 91.33
CA ASP A 794 55.86 6.54 92.59
C ASP A 794 54.60 6.30 93.44
N SER A 795 54.45 5.11 94.04
CA SER A 795 53.25 4.76 94.81
C SER A 795 53.11 5.48 96.16
N GLU A 796 54.22 5.85 96.80
CA GLU A 796 54.30 6.52 98.10
C GLU A 796 54.22 8.06 97.97
N THR A 797 54.96 8.66 97.03
CA THR A 797 55.07 10.13 96.87
C THR A 797 54.16 10.72 95.79
N LYS A 798 53.67 9.90 94.85
CA LYS A 798 52.96 10.32 93.61
C LYS A 798 53.78 11.25 92.70
N GLU A 799 55.10 11.28 92.86
CA GLU A 799 56.00 11.98 91.95
C GLU A 799 56.08 11.23 90.60
N PRO A 800 56.18 11.94 89.47
CA PRO A 800 56.25 11.32 88.15
C PRO A 800 57.56 10.54 87.94
N LEU A 801 57.46 9.40 87.24
CA LEU A 801 58.61 8.56 86.89
C LEU A 801 58.85 8.55 85.38
N ALA A 802 59.92 9.23 84.97
CA ALA A 802 60.47 9.21 83.61
C ALA A 802 61.26 7.93 83.30
N ASP A 803 61.57 7.71 82.02
CA ASP A 803 62.42 6.62 81.51
C ASP A 803 61.90 5.18 81.80
N VAL A 804 60.62 5.06 82.16
CA VAL A 804 59.94 3.78 82.35
C VAL A 804 59.33 3.32 81.03
N ASN A 805 59.49 2.03 80.68
CA ASN A 805 59.10 1.50 79.37
C ASN A 805 57.82 0.66 79.46
N PHE A 806 56.94 0.84 78.49
CA PHE A 806 55.63 0.23 78.39
C PHE A 806 55.39 -0.36 77.02
N LYS A 807 54.47 -1.33 76.99
CA LYS A 807 53.93 -1.88 75.75
C LYS A 807 52.42 -1.78 75.75
N PHE A 808 51.87 -1.02 74.81
CA PHE A 808 50.45 -0.99 74.50
C PHE A 808 50.14 -2.05 73.44
N THR A 809 49.04 -2.79 73.58
CA THR A 809 48.60 -3.84 72.65
C THR A 809 47.09 -3.73 72.42
N CYS A 810 46.64 -3.71 71.17
CA CYS A 810 45.22 -3.86 70.83
C CYS A 810 44.84 -5.34 70.86
N ILE A 811 44.02 -5.76 71.81
CA ILE A 811 43.64 -7.18 72.00
C ILE A 811 42.34 -7.57 71.27
N ASP A 812 41.52 -6.58 70.94
CA ASP A 812 40.22 -6.74 70.25
C ASP A 812 39.83 -5.44 69.51
N GLY A 813 38.99 -5.52 68.47
CA GLY A 813 38.62 -4.38 67.62
C GLY A 813 39.47 -4.20 66.35
N PHE A 814 39.39 -3.03 65.70
CA PHE A 814 39.94 -2.84 64.34
C PHE A 814 41.47 -2.91 64.24
N MET A 815 42.19 -2.47 65.28
CA MET A 815 43.66 -2.49 65.33
C MET A 815 44.23 -3.78 65.93
N LYS A 816 43.42 -4.84 66.04
CA LYS A 816 43.80 -6.07 66.76
C LYS A 816 45.20 -6.61 66.38
N ASP A 817 45.92 -7.04 67.41
CA ASP A 817 47.30 -7.54 67.39
C ASP A 817 48.36 -6.46 67.07
N GLN A 818 47.98 -5.19 66.86
CA GLN A 818 48.92 -4.06 66.78
C GLN A 818 49.46 -3.68 68.16
N THR A 819 50.75 -3.33 68.21
CA THR A 819 51.48 -2.97 69.43
C THR A 819 52.27 -1.67 69.29
N TRP A 820 52.45 -0.95 70.40
CA TRP A 820 53.28 0.25 70.51
C TRP A 820 54.15 0.17 71.77
N ASP A 821 55.46 0.12 71.60
CA ASP A 821 56.42 0.22 72.71
C ASP A 821 56.76 1.70 72.94
N LEU A 822 56.57 2.21 74.16
CA LEU A 822 56.61 3.63 74.51
C LEU A 822 57.25 3.87 75.88
N THR A 823 57.96 4.99 76.05
CA THR A 823 58.67 5.35 77.29
C THR A 823 58.06 6.60 77.92
N SER A 824 57.97 6.68 79.25
CA SER A 824 57.46 7.85 79.96
C SER A 824 58.41 9.05 79.87
N ASN A 825 57.87 10.24 79.62
CA ASN A 825 58.64 11.48 79.55
C ASN A 825 58.99 12.04 80.95
N GLU A 826 59.62 13.21 81.01
CA GLU A 826 59.95 13.93 82.26
C GLU A 826 58.74 14.22 83.17
N ASP A 827 57.53 14.35 82.61
CA ASP A 827 56.27 14.46 83.39
C ASP A 827 55.71 13.09 83.86
N GLY A 828 56.40 11.99 83.59
CA GLY A 828 55.92 10.62 83.81
C GLY A 828 54.82 10.19 82.82
N LYS A 829 54.61 10.91 81.72
CA LYS A 829 53.46 10.72 80.81
C LYS A 829 53.81 10.01 79.52
N ILE A 830 52.82 9.29 78.99
CA ILE A 830 52.76 8.75 77.63
C ILE A 830 51.44 9.19 77.00
N ASN A 831 51.49 9.67 75.75
CA ASN A 831 50.30 10.03 74.98
C ASN A 831 50.32 9.26 73.66
N LEU A 832 49.39 8.32 73.47
CA LEU A 832 49.24 7.52 72.27
C LEU A 832 47.91 7.88 71.59
N LYS A 833 47.97 8.23 70.29
CA LYS A 833 46.88 8.89 69.58
C LYS A 833 46.35 8.10 68.39
N GLY A 834 45.09 8.32 68.03
CA GLY A 834 44.47 7.77 66.82
C GLY A 834 44.21 6.26 66.88
N LEU A 835 43.93 5.74 68.08
CA LEU A 835 43.51 4.36 68.31
C LEU A 835 42.07 4.16 67.79
N GLU A 836 41.81 3.14 67.00
CA GLU A 836 40.45 2.81 66.52
C GLU A 836 39.62 2.08 67.59
N HIS A 837 38.30 2.03 67.41
CA HIS A 837 37.39 1.31 68.29
C HIS A 837 37.86 -0.13 68.56
N GLY A 838 37.99 -0.46 69.85
CA GLY A 838 38.61 -1.70 70.29
C GLY A 838 38.97 -1.72 71.76
N LYS A 839 39.51 -2.86 72.20
CA LYS A 839 40.00 -3.11 73.55
C LYS A 839 41.52 -3.16 73.53
N TYR A 840 42.12 -2.50 74.50
CA TYR A 840 43.56 -2.30 74.59
C TYR A 840 44.07 -2.74 75.96
N MET A 841 45.33 -3.15 76.00
CA MET A 841 46.09 -3.54 77.18
C MET A 841 47.38 -2.74 77.23
N VAL A 842 47.86 -2.35 78.42
CA VAL A 842 49.19 -1.78 78.60
C VAL A 842 49.95 -2.47 79.74
N GLU A 843 51.18 -2.88 79.45
CA GLU A 843 52.11 -3.59 80.34
C GLU A 843 53.32 -2.69 80.65
N GLU A 844 53.84 -2.67 81.89
CA GLU A 844 55.18 -2.13 82.18
C GLU A 844 56.22 -3.20 81.84
N VAL A 845 57.18 -2.85 80.98
CA VAL A 845 58.20 -3.77 80.43
C VAL A 845 59.50 -3.69 81.22
N SER A 846 59.90 -2.48 81.61
CA SER A 846 61.07 -2.23 82.46
C SER A 846 60.94 -0.90 83.20
N THR A 847 61.54 -0.83 84.38
CA THR A 847 61.41 0.31 85.31
C THR A 847 62.77 0.68 85.92
N LEU A 848 62.80 1.76 86.69
CA LEU A 848 64.00 2.28 87.36
C LEU A 848 64.56 1.29 88.39
N TRP A 849 65.89 1.19 88.50
CA TRP A 849 66.59 0.12 89.25
C TRP A 849 66.22 -0.01 90.75
N ASN A 850 65.77 1.09 91.37
CA ASN A 850 65.37 1.16 92.77
C ASN A 850 63.86 0.97 92.99
N TYR A 851 63.11 0.57 91.98
CA TYR A 851 61.67 0.32 92.01
C TYR A 851 61.32 -1.13 91.65
N VAL A 852 60.22 -1.62 92.24
CA VAL A 852 59.63 -2.90 91.89
C VAL A 852 58.85 -2.76 90.58
N LEU A 853 59.21 -3.54 89.56
CA LEU A 853 58.49 -3.66 88.29
C LEU A 853 57.03 -4.10 88.53
N ASN A 854 56.09 -3.29 88.08
CA ASN A 854 54.67 -3.60 88.13
C ASN A 854 54.32 -4.61 87.02
N LYS A 855 53.66 -5.70 87.41
CA LYS A 855 53.31 -6.82 86.52
C LYS A 855 51.81 -6.93 86.27
N GLU A 856 51.02 -5.95 86.73
CA GLU A 856 49.58 -5.90 86.53
C GLU A 856 49.26 -5.02 85.31
N PRO A 857 48.79 -5.60 84.19
CA PRO A 857 48.43 -4.80 83.03
C PRO A 857 47.14 -4.00 83.27
N LEU A 858 47.08 -2.78 82.75
CA LEU A 858 45.85 -2.01 82.68
C LEU A 858 45.12 -2.30 81.36
N TYR A 859 43.79 -2.30 81.41
CA TYR A 859 42.94 -2.49 80.23
C TYR A 859 42.05 -1.27 80.00
N PHE A 860 41.84 -0.89 78.74
CA PHE A 860 40.95 0.19 78.36
C PHE A 860 40.24 -0.06 77.03
N GLU A 861 39.21 0.73 76.72
CA GLU A 861 38.38 0.55 75.54
C GLU A 861 38.11 1.90 74.87
N ILE A 862 38.31 1.98 73.55
CA ILE A 862 37.88 3.11 72.71
C ILE A 862 36.50 2.77 72.16
N LYS A 863 35.51 3.61 72.49
CA LYS A 863 34.07 3.43 72.23
C LYS A 863 33.40 4.63 71.59
N GLU A 864 33.87 5.85 71.89
CA GLU A 864 33.29 7.10 71.40
C GLU A 864 34.31 7.86 70.53
N ASN A 865 33.84 8.57 69.49
CA ASN A 865 34.74 9.25 68.57
C ASN A 865 35.31 10.52 69.22
N GLY A 866 36.64 10.64 69.23
CA GLY A 866 37.37 11.68 69.98
C GLY A 866 37.53 11.37 71.48
N GLN A 867 37.22 10.15 71.94
CA GLN A 867 37.42 9.76 73.34
C GLN A 867 38.90 9.84 73.74
N VAL A 868 39.18 10.46 74.88
CA VAL A 868 40.52 10.46 75.50
C VAL A 868 40.47 9.66 76.81
N VAL A 869 41.05 8.47 76.81
CA VAL A 869 41.19 7.65 78.03
C VAL A 869 42.36 8.18 78.86
N LYS A 870 42.17 8.30 80.17
CA LYS A 870 43.25 8.64 81.12
C LYS A 870 43.49 7.45 82.04
N LEU A 871 44.75 7.04 82.16
CA LEU A 871 45.22 5.92 82.98
C LEU A 871 46.31 6.41 83.95
N GLU A 872 46.44 5.75 85.09
CA GLU A 872 47.52 5.96 86.05
C GLU A 872 48.09 4.61 86.48
N MET A 873 49.40 4.49 86.56
CA MET A 873 50.10 3.31 87.06
C MET A 873 51.16 3.73 88.08
N GLU A 874 51.42 2.87 89.06
CA GLU A 874 52.29 3.16 90.20
C GLU A 874 53.37 2.09 90.37
N ASN A 875 54.59 2.47 90.79
CA ASN A 875 55.59 1.53 91.31
C ASN A 875 56.06 1.90 92.72
N LYS A 876 56.36 0.86 93.49
CA LYS A 876 56.89 0.93 94.85
C LYS A 876 58.43 0.97 94.84
N LYS A 877 59.04 1.80 95.69
CA LYS A 877 60.49 1.74 95.96
C LYS A 877 60.89 0.43 96.67
N ILE A 878 62.11 -0.03 96.42
CA ILE A 878 62.72 -1.21 97.04
C ILE A 878 63.19 -0.89 98.46
N ARG A 879 62.75 -1.70 99.45
CA ARG A 879 63.15 -1.62 100.87
C ARG A 879 63.49 -3.03 101.41
N ALA A 880 64.48 -3.17 102.29
CA ALA A 880 64.92 -4.45 102.86
C ALA A 880 65.32 -4.36 104.35
N ASN A 881 65.51 -5.52 104.97
CA ASN A 881 65.92 -5.68 106.36
C ASN A 881 67.39 -6.10 106.44
N VAL A 882 68.05 -5.85 107.58
CA VAL A 882 69.47 -6.14 107.78
C VAL A 882 69.70 -6.77 109.16
N GLU A 883 70.55 -7.80 109.24
CA GLU A 883 71.03 -8.37 110.50
C GLU A 883 72.56 -8.43 110.58
N LEU A 884 73.11 -8.33 111.79
CA LEU A 884 74.48 -8.69 112.13
C LEU A 884 74.48 -9.72 113.27
N ILE A 885 75.40 -10.68 113.23
CA ILE A 885 75.58 -11.77 114.21
C ILE A 885 77.04 -11.79 114.69
N LYS A 886 77.26 -11.73 116.00
CA LYS A 886 78.58 -11.75 116.64
C LYS A 886 78.78 -13.01 117.50
N ILE A 887 79.88 -13.71 117.29
CA ILE A 887 80.20 -15.02 117.87
C ILE A 887 81.67 -15.12 118.32
N ASP A 888 81.96 -16.16 119.11
CA ASP A 888 83.29 -16.60 119.52
C ASP A 888 83.95 -17.45 118.43
N GLU A 889 85.21 -17.20 118.11
CA GLU A 889 85.93 -17.88 117.02
C GLU A 889 86.04 -19.39 117.24
N ASP A 890 86.49 -19.81 118.44
CA ASP A 890 86.89 -21.20 118.73
C ASP A 890 85.70 -22.09 119.13
N THR A 891 84.66 -21.52 119.73
CA THR A 891 83.48 -22.23 120.29
C THR A 891 82.16 -21.86 119.61
N GLN A 892 82.15 -20.86 118.73
CA GLN A 892 80.98 -20.39 117.96
C GLN A 892 79.79 -19.94 118.85
N ARG A 893 80.02 -19.67 120.14
CA ARG A 893 78.99 -19.18 121.08
C ARG A 893 78.66 -17.70 120.80
N PRO A 894 77.39 -17.27 120.93
CA PRO A 894 76.99 -15.89 120.69
C PRO A 894 77.64 -14.92 121.69
N LEU A 895 78.02 -13.74 121.20
CA LEU A 895 78.74 -12.71 121.96
C LEU A 895 77.94 -11.41 122.10
N LYS A 896 77.46 -11.19 123.32
CA LYS A 896 76.73 -9.99 123.78
C LYS A 896 77.67 -8.80 124.01
N ASP A 897 77.13 -7.58 123.98
CA ASP A 897 77.76 -6.32 124.40
C ASP A 897 78.94 -5.82 123.53
N ALA A 898 79.06 -6.30 122.29
CA ALA A 898 79.91 -5.70 121.26
C ALA A 898 79.16 -4.56 120.55
N ASP A 899 79.84 -3.45 120.25
CA ASP A 899 79.23 -2.25 119.65
C ASP A 899 79.67 -2.09 118.18
N PHE A 900 78.72 -1.71 117.31
CA PHE A 900 78.91 -1.57 115.85
C PHE A 900 78.28 -0.28 115.30
N GLU A 901 78.94 0.34 114.32
CA GLU A 901 78.35 1.39 113.46
C GLU A 901 77.82 0.80 112.14
N LEU A 902 76.76 1.40 111.59
CA LEU A 902 76.25 1.12 110.23
C LEU A 902 76.25 2.41 109.39
N TRP A 903 76.76 2.31 108.17
CA TRP A 903 76.88 3.40 107.19
C TRP A 903 76.21 3.05 105.86
N ASN A 904 75.82 4.05 105.07
CA ASN A 904 75.37 3.96 103.67
C ASN A 904 76.20 4.97 102.85
N GLY A 905 77.18 4.49 102.08
CA GLY A 905 78.25 5.34 101.56
C GLY A 905 78.88 6.19 102.67
N GLU A 906 78.94 7.52 102.47
CA GLU A 906 79.46 8.48 103.46
C GLU A 906 78.46 8.84 104.59
N LYS A 907 77.24 8.30 104.57
CA LYS A 907 76.18 8.65 105.52
C LYS A 907 76.08 7.62 106.65
N LEU A 908 76.42 8.02 107.89
CA LEU A 908 76.13 7.23 109.08
C LEU A 908 74.61 6.99 109.20
N VAL A 909 74.21 5.73 109.39
CA VAL A 909 72.82 5.31 109.61
C VAL A 909 72.53 5.21 111.11
N GLY A 910 73.49 4.68 111.89
CA GLY A 910 73.39 4.63 113.35
C GLY A 910 74.48 3.76 114.00
N THR A 911 74.40 3.63 115.33
CA THR A 911 75.29 2.81 116.16
C THR A 911 74.45 1.87 117.03
N TYR A 912 74.86 0.61 117.15
CA TYR A 912 74.03 -0.49 117.65
C TYR A 912 74.86 -1.53 118.43
N THR A 913 74.28 -2.14 119.46
CA THR A 913 74.95 -3.11 120.36
C THR A 913 74.42 -4.52 120.17
N THR A 914 75.28 -5.54 120.22
CA THR A 914 74.88 -6.95 120.10
C THR A 914 74.12 -7.44 121.34
N ASN A 915 72.95 -8.01 121.11
CA ASN A 915 72.08 -8.53 122.17
C ASN A 915 72.58 -9.88 122.74
N GLN A 916 71.83 -10.49 123.66
CA GLN A 916 72.21 -11.74 124.32
C GLN A 916 72.38 -12.97 123.39
N TYR A 917 71.98 -12.86 122.13
CA TYR A 917 72.17 -13.85 121.07
C TYR A 917 73.24 -13.42 120.06
N GLY A 918 74.04 -12.40 120.40
CA GLY A 918 75.04 -11.80 119.52
C GLY A 918 74.46 -10.96 118.38
N LYS A 919 73.14 -10.67 118.37
CA LYS A 919 72.48 -10.07 117.21
C LYS A 919 72.26 -8.56 117.29
N ILE A 920 72.26 -7.93 116.11
CA ILE A 920 71.66 -6.64 115.78
C ILE A 920 70.72 -6.89 114.59
N SER A 921 69.53 -6.28 114.57
CA SER A 921 68.55 -6.42 113.48
C SER A 921 67.86 -5.08 113.21
N LEU A 922 67.67 -4.71 111.93
CA LEU A 922 67.05 -3.46 111.46
C LEU A 922 66.10 -3.74 110.29
N GLU A 923 65.06 -2.92 110.13
CA GLU A 923 63.99 -3.14 109.15
C GLU A 923 63.75 -1.92 108.24
N GLY A 924 63.33 -2.16 106.99
CA GLY A 924 62.81 -1.13 106.08
C GLY A 924 63.82 -0.18 105.43
N LEU A 925 65.11 -0.53 105.41
CA LEU A 925 66.17 0.27 104.79
C LEU A 925 66.00 0.32 103.26
N GLU A 926 66.17 1.51 102.67
CA GLU A 926 66.02 1.74 101.23
C GLU A 926 67.18 1.15 100.40
N ALA A 927 66.94 0.90 99.11
CA ALA A 927 67.96 0.42 98.18
C ALA A 927 69.23 1.29 98.17
N GLY A 928 70.40 0.66 98.26
CA GLY A 928 71.69 1.34 98.43
C GLY A 928 72.79 0.43 99.00
N ASN A 929 73.96 1.04 99.25
CA ASN A 929 75.21 0.32 99.51
C ASN A 929 75.75 0.67 100.91
N TYR A 930 75.86 -0.33 101.77
CA TYR A 930 76.00 -0.18 103.21
C TYR A 930 77.24 -0.90 103.76
N TYR A 931 77.70 -0.54 104.96
CA TYR A 931 78.71 -1.32 105.69
C TYR A 931 78.62 -1.22 107.22
N TRP A 932 78.98 -2.31 107.90
CA TRP A 932 79.17 -2.36 109.36
C TRP A 932 80.64 -2.15 109.77
N LYS A 933 80.88 -1.66 110.99
CA LYS A 933 82.21 -1.56 111.62
C LYS A 933 82.13 -1.84 113.11
N GLU A 934 82.98 -2.71 113.66
CA GLU A 934 83.07 -2.96 115.12
C GLU A 934 83.86 -1.84 115.80
N VAL A 935 83.41 -1.40 116.98
CA VAL A 935 84.06 -0.31 117.75
C VAL A 935 84.35 -0.67 119.21
N LYS A 936 83.90 -1.84 119.69
CA LYS A 936 84.20 -2.37 121.04
C LYS A 936 83.82 -3.85 121.14
N ALA A 937 84.68 -4.65 121.77
CA ALA A 937 84.53 -6.09 121.95
C ALA A 937 83.99 -6.48 123.35
N PRO A 938 83.51 -7.73 123.53
CA PRO A 938 83.05 -8.25 124.83
C PRO A 938 84.18 -8.52 125.84
N GLU A 939 83.81 -8.74 127.10
CA GLU A 939 84.77 -9.01 128.18
C GLU A 939 85.49 -10.36 128.02
N HIS A 940 86.80 -10.37 128.31
CA HIS A 940 87.76 -11.46 128.04
C HIS A 940 88.08 -11.73 126.56
N TYR A 941 87.57 -10.93 125.63
CA TYR A 941 87.84 -11.04 124.19
C TYR A 941 88.81 -9.98 123.65
N ILE A 942 89.35 -10.24 122.46
CA ILE A 942 90.14 -9.30 121.65
C ILE A 942 89.21 -8.50 120.71
N LEU A 943 89.56 -7.25 120.40
CA LEU A 943 88.87 -6.36 119.45
C LEU A 943 89.60 -6.31 118.09
N ASP A 944 88.83 -6.23 117.00
CA ASP A 944 89.27 -6.17 115.59
C ASP A 944 88.93 -4.78 115.01
N GLU A 945 89.76 -3.75 115.28
CA GLU A 945 89.45 -2.33 115.01
C GLU A 945 89.48 -1.92 113.52
N ASP A 946 90.17 -2.69 112.67
CA ASP A 946 90.50 -2.33 111.28
C ASP A 946 89.48 -2.84 110.22
N LYS A 947 88.38 -3.49 110.64
CA LYS A 947 87.54 -4.31 109.76
C LYS A 947 86.16 -3.72 109.47
N ALA A 948 85.95 -3.30 108.22
CA ALA A 948 84.64 -2.89 107.69
C ALA A 948 83.98 -4.01 106.85
N LEU A 949 82.65 -4.11 106.92
CA LEU A 949 81.86 -5.25 106.43
C LEU A 949 80.74 -4.77 105.50
N ASN A 950 80.98 -4.75 104.19
CA ASN A 950 80.08 -4.17 103.19
C ASN A 950 78.94 -5.12 102.76
N PHE A 951 77.77 -4.56 102.40
CA PHE A 951 76.64 -5.25 101.79
C PHE A 951 75.76 -4.28 100.95
N GLU A 952 74.85 -4.82 100.13
CA GLU A 952 73.98 -4.02 99.25
C GLU A 952 72.50 -4.40 99.41
N ILE A 953 71.59 -3.46 99.14
CA ILE A 953 70.14 -3.65 99.10
C ILE A 953 69.63 -3.40 97.67
N ILE A 954 69.20 -4.46 97.00
CA ILE A 954 68.69 -4.45 95.61
C ILE A 954 67.42 -5.30 95.40
N GLU A 955 66.87 -5.91 96.45
CA GLU A 955 65.70 -6.79 96.39
C GLU A 955 64.71 -6.42 97.52
N ASP A 956 63.44 -6.22 97.17
CA ASP A 956 62.40 -5.76 98.10
C ASP A 956 61.97 -6.87 99.07
N GLY A 957 61.81 -6.52 100.36
CA GLY A 957 61.41 -7.44 101.43
C GLY A 957 62.46 -8.47 101.86
N LYS A 958 63.69 -8.43 101.31
CA LYS A 958 64.78 -9.35 101.64
C LYS A 958 65.38 -9.04 103.02
N THR A 959 66.04 -10.02 103.66
CA THR A 959 66.91 -9.78 104.82
C THR A 959 68.37 -10.04 104.42
N VAL A 960 69.26 -9.11 104.73
CA VAL A 960 70.70 -9.21 104.45
C VAL A 960 71.47 -9.42 105.76
N THR A 961 72.17 -10.55 105.92
CA THR A 961 72.81 -10.95 107.18
C THR A 961 74.34 -10.94 107.10
N THR A 962 74.99 -10.37 108.11
CA THR A 962 76.46 -10.31 108.29
C THR A 962 76.88 -11.09 109.54
N THR A 963 78.04 -11.78 109.53
CA THR A 963 78.55 -12.53 110.71
C THR A 963 80.00 -12.15 111.05
N VAL A 964 80.34 -12.10 112.34
CA VAL A 964 81.63 -11.60 112.87
C VAL A 964 82.09 -12.43 114.09
N GLU A 965 83.40 -12.63 114.27
CA GLU A 965 84.01 -13.51 115.30
C GLU A 965 85.00 -12.75 116.24
N ASN A 966 85.33 -13.24 117.45
CA ASN A 966 86.38 -12.75 118.38
C ASN A 966 87.04 -13.91 119.22
N LYS A 967 88.26 -13.70 119.76
CA LYS A 967 89.13 -14.73 120.44
C LYS A 967 89.40 -14.54 121.96
N VAL A 968 89.78 -15.60 122.69
CA VAL A 968 89.90 -15.73 124.19
C VAL A 968 91.34 -15.97 124.75
N GLN A 969 91.54 -16.10 126.08
CA GLN A 969 92.84 -15.94 126.85
C GLN A 969 93.30 -17.18 127.71
N THR A 970 94.61 -17.45 127.92
CA THR A 970 95.17 -18.73 128.53
C THR A 970 96.52 -18.64 129.36
N GLY A 971 96.97 -19.73 130.05
CA GLY A 971 98.21 -19.89 130.90
C GLY A 971 98.72 -21.35 131.15
N ASP A 972 99.72 -21.64 132.00
CA ASP A 972 100.51 -22.93 132.04
C ASP A 972 100.70 -23.64 133.45
N VAL A 973 101.11 -24.94 133.50
CA VAL A 973 101.29 -25.77 134.74
C VAL A 973 102.25 -26.99 134.62
N ASP A 974 102.70 -27.57 135.76
CA ASP A 974 103.74 -28.62 135.95
C ASP A 974 103.43 -29.60 137.14
N PHE A 975 103.78 -30.91 137.10
CA PHE A 975 103.29 -31.95 138.05
C PHE A 975 104.27 -33.14 138.28
N THR A 976 104.31 -33.77 139.47
CA THR A 976 105.26 -34.87 139.85
C THR A 976 104.67 -36.00 140.75
N LYS A 977 105.42 -37.11 140.99
CA LYS A 977 105.04 -38.28 141.81
C LYS A 977 106.28 -39.00 142.36
N THR A 978 106.33 -39.41 143.64
CA THR A 978 107.60 -39.82 144.32
C THR A 978 107.48 -40.91 145.40
N ASP A 979 108.52 -41.67 145.73
CA ASP A 979 108.54 -42.68 146.80
C ASP A 979 108.50 -42.07 148.24
N VAL A 980 108.02 -42.81 149.25
CA VAL A 980 108.05 -42.37 150.68
C VAL A 980 109.41 -42.63 151.32
N THR A 981 110.04 -43.77 151.02
CA THR A 981 111.28 -44.24 151.66
C THR A 981 112.53 -43.69 151.00
N THR A 982 112.59 -43.64 149.66
CA THR A 982 113.73 -43.11 148.89
C THR A 982 113.54 -41.65 148.49
N GLY A 983 112.28 -41.22 148.30
CA GLY A 983 111.95 -39.87 147.82
C GLY A 983 112.08 -39.66 146.30
N GLU A 984 112.56 -40.67 145.55
CA GLU A 984 112.77 -40.59 144.09
C GLU A 984 111.44 -40.59 143.32
N ASN A 985 111.41 -40.11 142.07
CA ASN A 985 110.17 -40.11 141.28
C ASN A 985 109.70 -41.54 140.96
N ILE A 986 108.38 -41.79 140.96
CA ILE A 986 107.79 -43.09 140.57
C ILE A 986 107.01 -42.98 139.27
N GLU A 987 107.31 -43.88 138.34
CA GLU A 987 106.61 -44.06 137.07
C GLU A 987 105.42 -45.03 137.19
N GLY A 988 104.37 -44.80 136.41
CA GLY A 988 103.27 -45.77 136.23
C GLY A 988 102.14 -45.74 137.26
N ALA A 989 102.06 -44.70 138.09
CA ALA A 989 100.83 -44.39 138.84
C ALA A 989 99.93 -43.46 137.99
N LYS A 990 98.60 -43.61 138.05
CA LYS A 990 97.66 -42.85 137.21
C LYS A 990 96.97 -41.72 137.97
N ILE A 991 96.82 -40.54 137.37
CA ILE A 991 96.30 -39.29 137.98
C ILE A 991 95.24 -38.60 137.10
N GLU A 992 94.21 -38.00 137.72
CA GLU A 992 93.14 -37.22 137.08
C GLU A 992 93.31 -35.70 137.34
N ILE A 993 92.88 -34.82 136.40
CA ILE A 993 92.72 -33.36 136.56
C ILE A 993 91.34 -32.88 136.05
N VAL A 994 90.71 -31.91 136.75
CA VAL A 994 89.45 -31.23 136.37
C VAL A 994 89.47 -29.72 136.63
N GLY A 995 88.78 -28.92 135.80
CA GLY A 995 88.57 -27.46 135.95
C GLY A 995 87.22 -27.07 136.58
N LEU A 996 87.09 -25.82 137.07
CA LEU A 996 86.06 -25.45 138.07
C LEU A 996 85.17 -24.21 137.80
N GLU A 997 85.46 -23.38 136.80
CA GLU A 997 84.77 -22.08 136.56
C GLU A 997 84.02 -22.07 135.21
N GLU A 998 82.97 -21.25 135.02
CA GLU A 998 82.04 -21.39 133.86
C GLU A 998 82.72 -21.42 132.48
N HIS A 999 83.80 -20.67 132.28
CA HIS A 999 84.58 -20.63 131.04
C HIS A 999 85.66 -21.72 130.93
N ASN A 1000 85.99 -22.46 132.01
CA ASN A 1000 87.02 -23.52 132.00
C ASN A 1000 86.55 -24.91 132.53
N LYS A 1001 85.33 -25.03 133.05
CA LYS A 1001 84.71 -26.27 133.60
C LYS A 1001 84.58 -27.41 132.60
N HIS A 1002 84.72 -27.12 131.31
CA HIS A 1002 84.73 -28.11 130.23
C HIS A 1002 86.07 -28.87 130.14
N ILE A 1003 87.10 -28.44 130.87
CA ILE A 1003 88.42 -29.07 130.90
C ILE A 1003 88.46 -30.20 131.94
N LYS A 1004 88.64 -31.43 131.46
CA LYS A 1004 88.93 -32.64 132.24
C LYS A 1004 89.87 -33.56 131.47
N PHE A 1005 90.89 -34.13 132.12
CA PHE A 1005 91.79 -35.12 131.53
C PHE A 1005 92.49 -36.00 132.59
N GLU A 1006 93.14 -37.07 132.15
CA GLU A 1006 93.95 -37.98 132.99
C GLU A 1006 95.35 -38.14 132.38
N PHE A 1007 96.33 -38.52 133.20
CA PHE A 1007 97.71 -38.81 132.77
C PHE A 1007 98.37 -39.86 133.68
N ASP A 1008 99.47 -40.44 133.21
CA ASP A 1008 100.32 -41.35 134.00
C ASP A 1008 101.58 -40.62 134.51
N SER A 1009 102.04 -40.97 135.71
CA SER A 1009 103.23 -40.37 136.29
C SER A 1009 104.49 -40.81 135.57
N SER A 1010 105.38 -39.85 135.28
CA SER A 1010 106.67 -40.04 134.64
C SER A 1010 107.82 -39.72 135.61
N LEU A 1011 109.03 -40.18 135.30
CA LEU A 1011 110.23 -39.84 136.07
C LEU A 1011 110.67 -38.37 135.89
N GLU A 1012 110.21 -37.67 134.85
CA GLU A 1012 110.58 -36.27 134.56
C GLU A 1012 109.57 -35.24 135.10
N GLY A 1013 108.31 -35.65 135.31
CA GLY A 1013 107.19 -34.74 135.60
C GLY A 1013 106.45 -34.28 134.34
N ASN A 1014 105.21 -33.82 134.51
CA ASN A 1014 104.23 -33.62 133.44
C ASN A 1014 103.71 -32.17 133.38
N LYS A 1015 103.60 -31.58 132.19
CA LYS A 1015 103.27 -30.14 131.99
C LYS A 1015 102.13 -29.92 131.02
N PHE A 1016 101.31 -28.89 131.26
CA PHE A 1016 100.09 -28.59 130.48
C PHE A 1016 99.89 -27.07 130.28
N LYS A 1017 99.11 -26.70 129.25
CA LYS A 1017 98.61 -25.32 129.01
C LYS A 1017 97.08 -25.32 129.07
N LEU A 1018 96.49 -24.34 129.74
CA LEU A 1018 95.09 -24.32 130.18
C LEU A 1018 94.48 -22.91 130.06
N PRO A 1019 93.15 -22.77 129.90
CA PRO A 1019 92.46 -21.50 130.12
C PRO A 1019 92.68 -20.97 131.54
N VAL A 1020 92.52 -19.65 131.73
CA VAL A 1020 92.59 -19.02 133.06
C VAL A 1020 91.49 -19.58 133.98
N GLY A 1021 91.78 -19.77 135.27
CA GLY A 1021 90.84 -20.31 136.27
C GLY A 1021 91.38 -21.49 137.10
N LYS A 1022 90.49 -22.18 137.85
CA LYS A 1022 90.85 -23.11 138.95
C LYS A 1022 90.67 -24.61 138.62
N TYR A 1023 91.43 -25.49 139.30
CA TYR A 1023 91.60 -26.93 138.99
C TYR A 1023 91.83 -27.87 140.23
N GLN A 1024 91.60 -29.18 140.08
CA GLN A 1024 91.73 -30.26 141.12
C GLN A 1024 92.38 -31.56 140.57
N PHE A 1025 93.03 -32.41 141.41
CA PHE A 1025 93.68 -33.70 141.05
C PHE A 1025 93.68 -34.85 142.10
N LYS A 1026 93.91 -36.12 141.69
CA LYS A 1026 94.03 -37.34 142.58
C LYS A 1026 94.75 -38.55 141.91
N GLU A 1027 95.27 -39.53 142.67
CA GLU A 1027 95.70 -40.87 142.15
C GLU A 1027 94.50 -41.85 142.00
N ILE A 1028 94.59 -42.75 141.02
CA ILE A 1028 93.62 -43.85 140.80
C ILE A 1028 94.23 -45.25 140.55
N GLN A 1029 95.57 -45.40 140.45
CA GLN A 1029 96.24 -46.70 140.29
C GLN A 1029 97.67 -46.71 140.85
N ALA A 1030 98.06 -47.83 141.48
CA ALA A 1030 99.37 -48.04 142.12
C ALA A 1030 100.44 -48.63 141.17
N PRO A 1031 101.73 -48.33 141.40
CA PRO A 1031 102.86 -48.95 140.70
C PRO A 1031 103.19 -50.36 141.25
N ASN A 1032 103.84 -51.20 140.42
CA ASN A 1032 104.12 -52.59 140.76
C ASN A 1032 105.19 -52.74 141.86
N GLY A 1033 104.95 -53.61 142.84
CA GLY A 1033 105.81 -53.80 144.02
C GLY A 1033 105.49 -52.87 145.19
N TYR A 1034 104.51 -51.97 145.04
CA TYR A 1034 104.10 -50.96 146.03
C TYR A 1034 102.60 -51.05 146.35
N GLU A 1035 102.17 -50.43 147.45
CA GLU A 1035 100.74 -50.25 147.79
C GLU A 1035 100.16 -48.93 147.25
N LEU A 1036 98.82 -48.83 147.19
CA LEU A 1036 98.05 -47.72 146.58
C LEU A 1036 97.96 -46.47 147.48
N SER A 1037 98.06 -45.28 146.89
CA SER A 1037 97.92 -43.98 147.56
C SER A 1037 96.47 -43.46 147.55
N ILE A 1038 96.10 -42.61 148.52
CA ILE A 1038 94.71 -42.20 148.77
C ILE A 1038 94.50 -40.67 148.94
N GLU A 1039 95.39 -39.85 148.38
CA GLU A 1039 95.44 -38.38 148.55
C GLU A 1039 94.95 -37.58 147.30
N VAL A 1040 94.50 -36.34 147.51
CA VAL A 1040 93.77 -35.46 146.56
C VAL A 1040 94.19 -33.98 146.75
N GLY A 1041 94.38 -33.19 145.68
CA GLY A 1041 94.87 -31.79 145.75
C GLY A 1041 94.28 -30.81 144.70
N THR A 1042 94.71 -29.53 144.69
CA THR A 1042 94.14 -28.43 143.85
C THR A 1042 95.17 -27.37 143.40
N PHE A 1043 94.87 -26.59 142.34
CA PHE A 1043 95.69 -25.46 141.83
C PHE A 1043 94.89 -24.42 140.98
N GLU A 1044 95.53 -23.32 140.53
CA GLU A 1044 94.92 -22.23 139.73
C GLU A 1044 95.86 -21.72 138.61
N ILE A 1045 95.29 -21.12 137.55
CA ILE A 1045 95.97 -20.63 136.33
C ILE A 1045 95.58 -19.17 136.05
N LYS A 1046 96.57 -18.33 135.69
CA LYS A 1046 96.35 -16.94 135.22
C LYS A 1046 97.01 -16.70 133.87
N TYR A 1047 96.64 -15.59 133.21
CA TYR A 1047 97.13 -15.24 131.87
C TYR A 1047 98.66 -15.10 131.86
N GLY A 1048 99.35 -16.05 131.23
CA GLY A 1048 100.82 -16.08 131.12
C GLY A 1048 101.63 -16.56 132.34
N GLU A 1049 101.03 -17.13 133.39
CA GLU A 1049 101.74 -17.67 134.58
C GLU A 1049 101.95 -19.21 134.53
N ILE A 1050 102.81 -19.77 135.41
CA ILE A 1050 103.16 -21.23 135.50
C ILE A 1050 102.98 -21.78 136.94
N THR A 1051 102.30 -22.93 137.12
CA THR A 1051 101.89 -23.54 138.42
C THR A 1051 102.47 -24.97 138.69
N LYS A 1052 102.46 -25.57 139.93
CA LYS A 1052 103.16 -26.86 140.32
C LYS A 1052 102.44 -27.82 141.35
N ALA A 1053 102.65 -29.18 141.34
CA ALA A 1053 102.08 -30.21 142.31
C ALA A 1053 102.79 -31.65 142.46
N ASN A 1054 102.43 -32.56 143.44
CA ASN A 1054 103.15 -33.86 143.86
C ASN A 1054 102.33 -35.00 144.66
N LEU A 1055 102.83 -36.28 144.92
CA LEU A 1055 102.22 -37.47 145.70
C LEU A 1055 103.14 -38.78 146.00
N LYS A 1056 102.82 -39.88 146.82
CA LYS A 1056 103.76 -41.05 147.28
C LYS A 1056 103.38 -42.59 147.63
N ASN A 1057 104.37 -43.57 147.85
CA ASN A 1057 104.33 -45.12 148.12
C ASN A 1057 105.57 -45.89 148.91
N GLU A 1058 105.62 -47.25 149.30
CA GLU A 1058 106.66 -48.05 150.20
C GLU A 1058 107.08 -49.64 150.02
N ILE A 1059 108.06 -50.33 150.79
CA ILE A 1059 108.80 -51.71 150.58
C ILE A 1059 109.35 -52.70 151.80
N THR A 1060 110.03 -53.93 151.63
CA THR A 1060 110.54 -54.97 152.72
C THR A 1060 111.67 -56.15 152.45
N THR A 1061 112.11 -57.10 153.41
CA THR A 1061 113.37 -58.07 153.45
C THR A 1061 113.42 -59.55 154.19
N GLY A 1062 114.59 -60.29 154.48
CA GLY A 1062 114.80 -61.76 155.05
C GLY A 1062 116.23 -62.38 155.59
N VAL A 1063 116.57 -63.74 155.77
CA VAL A 1063 117.72 -64.42 156.64
C VAL A 1063 118.47 -65.82 156.23
N LEU A 1064 119.72 -66.25 156.76
CA LEU A 1064 120.60 -67.54 156.55
C LEU A 1064 121.78 -67.91 157.59
N GLU A 1065 122.37 -69.16 157.65
CA GLU A 1065 123.63 -69.66 158.40
C GLU A 1065 124.66 -70.65 157.66
N PHE A 1066 125.94 -70.87 158.11
CA PHE A 1066 127.01 -71.76 157.46
C PHE A 1066 128.25 -72.24 158.32
N THR A 1067 128.97 -73.35 157.95
CA THR A 1067 130.31 -73.83 158.46
C THR A 1067 131.23 -74.58 157.41
N LYS A 1068 132.52 -74.90 157.71
CA LYS A 1068 133.52 -75.56 156.81
C LYS A 1068 134.51 -76.53 157.51
N THR A 1069 134.90 -77.65 156.89
CA THR A 1069 135.79 -78.69 157.47
C THR A 1069 136.79 -79.31 156.47
N ASP A 1070 137.79 -80.04 156.98
CA ASP A 1070 138.71 -80.93 156.22
C ASP A 1070 138.07 -82.30 155.91
N VAL A 1071 138.49 -82.93 154.81
CA VAL A 1071 137.91 -84.19 154.30
C VAL A 1071 138.55 -85.46 154.88
N ALA A 1072 139.74 -85.37 155.48
CA ALA A 1072 140.51 -86.50 156.00
C ALA A 1072 140.65 -86.50 157.53
N THR A 1073 140.77 -85.33 158.16
CA THR A 1073 140.87 -85.20 159.64
C THR A 1073 139.55 -84.82 160.31
N GLY A 1074 138.63 -84.18 159.57
CA GLY A 1074 137.39 -83.63 160.10
C GLY A 1074 137.56 -82.36 160.94
N GLU A 1075 138.78 -81.80 161.05
CA GLU A 1075 138.98 -80.51 161.73
C GLU A 1075 138.34 -79.35 160.95
N VAL A 1076 138.01 -78.27 161.67
CA VAL A 1076 137.37 -77.08 161.10
C VAL A 1076 138.41 -76.26 160.32
N LEU A 1077 138.25 -76.19 159.00
CA LEU A 1077 139.20 -75.49 158.12
C LEU A 1077 138.90 -74.00 158.06
N GLU A 1078 139.84 -73.23 158.60
CA GLU A 1078 139.91 -71.78 158.53
C GLU A 1078 140.63 -71.34 157.23
N GLY A 1079 140.19 -70.24 156.63
CA GLY A 1079 140.88 -69.65 155.45
C GLY A 1079 140.37 -70.09 154.07
N ALA A 1080 139.28 -70.86 153.97
CA ALA A 1080 138.60 -71.08 152.69
C ALA A 1080 137.71 -69.88 152.35
N LYS A 1081 137.70 -69.40 151.09
CA LYS A 1081 136.76 -68.36 150.64
C LYS A 1081 135.51 -68.98 150.06
N ILE A 1082 134.36 -68.52 150.54
CA ILE A 1082 133.02 -68.98 150.21
C ILE A 1082 132.23 -67.81 149.61
N LYS A 1083 131.39 -68.10 148.63
CA LYS A 1083 130.53 -67.20 147.87
C LYS A 1083 129.09 -67.69 147.96
N ILE A 1084 128.16 -66.78 148.23
CA ILE A 1084 126.71 -66.93 148.07
C ILE A 1084 126.27 -66.04 146.89
N GLU A 1085 125.26 -66.47 146.12
CA GLU A 1085 124.77 -65.78 144.92
C GLU A 1085 123.24 -65.85 144.83
N CYS A 1086 122.56 -64.73 144.54
CA CYS A 1086 121.11 -64.66 144.31
C CYS A 1086 120.78 -64.92 142.83
N LEU A 1087 120.07 -66.01 142.56
CA LEU A 1087 119.71 -66.49 141.23
C LEU A 1087 118.44 -65.84 140.67
N GLU A 1088 117.44 -65.59 141.52
CA GLU A 1088 116.09 -65.10 141.19
C GLU A 1088 115.58 -64.24 142.37
N GLY A 1089 114.89 -63.11 142.14
CA GLY A 1089 114.30 -62.28 143.21
C GLY A 1089 114.57 -60.78 143.07
N LEU A 1090 114.18 -59.97 144.07
CA LEU A 1090 114.44 -58.51 144.09
C LEU A 1090 115.94 -58.17 144.12
N ASP A 1091 116.76 -59.08 144.63
CA ASP A 1091 118.22 -58.99 144.73
C ASP A 1091 118.95 -59.83 143.64
N GLN A 1092 118.29 -60.13 142.51
CA GLN A 1092 118.86 -61.01 141.47
C GLN A 1092 120.25 -60.53 140.97
N GLY A 1093 121.23 -61.45 140.97
CA GLY A 1093 122.62 -61.18 140.61
C GLY A 1093 123.51 -60.73 141.78
N LYS A 1094 122.96 -60.48 142.98
CA LYS A 1094 123.71 -60.09 144.18
C LYS A 1094 124.59 -61.23 144.70
N ILE A 1095 125.84 -60.91 145.03
CA ILE A 1095 126.86 -61.85 145.48
C ILE A 1095 127.38 -61.44 146.88
N ILE A 1096 127.63 -62.41 147.75
CA ILE A 1096 128.22 -62.23 149.08
C ILE A 1096 129.42 -63.18 149.19
N GLU A 1097 130.63 -62.65 149.37
CA GLU A 1097 131.83 -63.47 149.65
C GLU A 1097 132.29 -63.33 151.11
N PHE A 1098 132.76 -64.43 151.71
CA PHE A 1098 133.25 -64.49 153.09
C PHE A 1098 134.30 -65.60 153.27
N THR A 1099 135.09 -65.53 154.35
CA THR A 1099 136.08 -66.57 154.68
C THR A 1099 135.55 -67.48 155.79
N SER A 1100 135.87 -68.78 155.75
CA SER A 1100 135.48 -69.74 156.78
C SER A 1100 136.11 -69.42 158.15
N SER A 1101 135.27 -69.41 159.18
CA SER A 1101 135.62 -69.22 160.58
C SER A 1101 135.54 -70.53 161.37
N LYS A 1102 136.31 -70.65 162.44
CA LYS A 1102 136.19 -71.75 163.43
C LYS A 1102 134.86 -71.74 164.21
N GLU A 1103 134.12 -70.63 164.17
CA GLU A 1103 132.83 -70.45 164.87
C GLU A 1103 131.59 -70.55 163.95
N GLY A 1104 131.76 -70.48 162.63
CA GLY A 1104 130.67 -70.41 161.64
C GLY A 1104 130.22 -68.98 161.27
N ASN A 1105 129.21 -68.87 160.40
CA ASN A 1105 128.77 -67.61 159.76
C ASN A 1105 127.23 -67.50 159.61
N LYS A 1106 126.66 -66.28 159.50
CA LYS A 1106 125.21 -65.99 159.30
C LYS A 1106 124.94 -64.72 158.47
N PHE A 1107 123.79 -64.60 157.80
CA PHE A 1107 123.46 -63.52 156.83
C PHE A 1107 121.96 -63.13 156.77
N ASN A 1108 121.65 -61.95 156.21
CA ASN A 1108 120.28 -61.50 155.85
C ASN A 1108 120.11 -61.31 154.32
N LEU A 1109 118.93 -61.64 153.78
CA LEU A 1109 118.66 -61.87 152.34
C LEU A 1109 117.21 -61.53 151.94
N SER A 1110 116.99 -60.85 150.82
CA SER A 1110 115.64 -60.49 150.32
C SER A 1110 114.89 -61.70 149.72
N LYS A 1111 113.59 -61.53 149.41
CA LYS A 1111 112.77 -62.55 148.74
C LYS A 1111 113.41 -62.95 147.40
N GLY A 1112 113.78 -64.23 147.29
CA GLY A 1112 114.62 -64.75 146.21
C GLY A 1112 115.23 -66.11 146.49
N LYS A 1113 116.03 -66.60 145.55
CA LYS A 1113 116.60 -67.95 145.48
C LYS A 1113 118.12 -67.88 145.34
N TYR A 1114 118.85 -68.80 145.96
CA TYR A 1114 120.28 -68.61 146.24
C TYR A 1114 121.11 -69.88 146.06
N ARG A 1115 122.40 -69.71 145.73
CA ARG A 1115 123.44 -70.75 145.63
C ARG A 1115 124.64 -70.43 146.54
N ILE A 1116 125.36 -71.44 147.03
CA ILE A 1116 126.61 -71.30 147.79
C ILE A 1116 127.74 -72.17 147.22
N SER A 1117 128.97 -71.64 147.18
CA SER A 1117 130.18 -72.24 146.55
C SER A 1117 131.48 -71.71 147.16
N GLU A 1118 132.55 -72.48 147.24
CA GLU A 1118 133.91 -71.97 147.54
C GLU A 1118 134.48 -71.35 146.25
N THR A 1119 135.21 -70.25 146.41
CA THR A 1119 135.90 -69.52 145.32
C THR A 1119 137.42 -69.54 145.47
N GLN A 1120 137.94 -69.88 146.65
CA GLN A 1120 139.36 -70.15 146.89
C GLN A 1120 139.53 -71.18 148.01
N ALA A 1121 140.22 -72.29 147.73
CA ALA A 1121 140.56 -73.28 148.75
C ALA A 1121 141.65 -72.78 149.72
N PRO A 1122 141.75 -73.35 150.93
CA PRO A 1122 142.91 -73.16 151.81
C PRO A 1122 144.22 -73.53 151.09
N SER A 1123 145.31 -72.85 151.45
CA SER A 1123 146.60 -73.02 150.77
C SER A 1123 147.10 -74.47 150.85
N GLY A 1124 147.18 -75.13 149.68
CA GLY A 1124 147.58 -76.54 149.54
C GLY A 1124 146.49 -77.46 148.94
N TYR A 1125 145.23 -77.00 148.86
CA TYR A 1125 144.07 -77.79 148.43
C TYR A 1125 143.49 -77.32 147.08
N GLU A 1126 142.61 -78.10 146.44
CA GLU A 1126 141.83 -77.66 145.27
C GLU A 1126 140.46 -77.08 145.66
N LEU A 1127 140.07 -76.04 144.92
CA LEU A 1127 138.78 -75.32 144.93
C LEU A 1127 137.55 -76.22 144.70
N THR A 1128 136.37 -75.93 145.31
CA THR A 1128 135.08 -76.68 145.19
C THR A 1128 134.18 -76.68 143.89
N THR A 1129 133.30 -77.71 143.75
CA THR A 1129 132.24 -78.19 142.80
C THR A 1129 131.03 -78.38 143.67
N GLU A 1130 131.16 -79.09 144.80
CA GLU A 1130 130.07 -79.16 145.76
C GLU A 1130 129.70 -77.73 146.09
N THR A 1131 128.41 -77.55 145.90
CA THR A 1131 127.69 -76.31 145.91
C THR A 1131 126.33 -76.67 146.48
N GLY A 1132 125.72 -75.74 147.19
CA GLY A 1132 124.38 -75.90 147.76
C GLY A 1132 123.44 -74.84 147.24
N GLU A 1133 122.13 -75.04 147.37
CA GLU A 1133 121.10 -74.07 146.97
C GLU A 1133 119.97 -74.00 148.01
N PHE A 1134 119.32 -72.84 148.12
CA PHE A 1134 118.22 -72.57 149.06
C PHE A 1134 117.36 -71.36 148.61
N GLU A 1135 116.27 -71.05 149.33
CA GLU A 1135 115.26 -70.07 148.87
C GLU A 1135 114.52 -69.35 150.02
N ILE A 1136 114.17 -68.08 149.83
CA ILE A 1136 113.42 -67.18 150.73
C ILE A 1136 112.12 -66.73 150.06
N LYS A 1137 110.96 -67.08 150.62
CA LYS A 1137 109.62 -66.85 150.02
C LYS A 1137 108.77 -65.81 150.74
N GLU A 1138 108.89 -65.78 152.06
CA GLU A 1138 108.06 -65.03 152.99
C GLU A 1138 108.95 -64.16 153.90
N HIS A 1139 108.35 -63.15 154.54
CA HIS A 1139 109.07 -62.21 155.39
C HIS A 1139 109.46 -62.88 156.73
N GLY A 1140 110.71 -63.38 156.83
CA GLY A 1140 111.30 -63.87 158.10
C GLY A 1140 111.93 -65.29 158.13
N GLN A 1141 112.24 -65.93 156.99
CA GLN A 1141 112.68 -67.34 156.85
C GLN A 1141 114.20 -67.60 157.11
N VAL A 1142 114.65 -68.82 157.51
CA VAL A 1142 116.05 -69.17 157.98
C VAL A 1142 116.61 -70.55 157.48
N ILE A 1143 117.94 -70.73 157.23
CA ILE A 1143 118.64 -71.89 156.52
C ILE A 1143 120.12 -72.23 157.04
N LYS A 1144 120.83 -73.37 156.70
CA LYS A 1144 122.25 -73.83 157.12
C LYS A 1144 123.11 -74.69 156.05
N CYS A 1145 124.51 -74.76 155.93
CA CYS A 1145 125.37 -75.39 154.78
C CYS A 1145 126.97 -75.80 154.87
N ASN A 1146 127.68 -76.51 153.85
CA ASN A 1146 129.20 -76.92 153.59
C ASN A 1146 129.72 -77.56 152.14
N LEU A 1147 131.04 -77.77 151.65
CA LEU A 1147 131.61 -77.95 150.16
C LEU A 1147 133.13 -78.50 149.63
N THR A 1148 133.40 -79.24 148.42
CA THR A 1148 134.59 -79.48 147.34
C THR A 1148 134.27 -79.96 145.75
N ASN A 1149 134.73 -79.86 144.39
CA ASN A 1149 135.53 -79.20 143.12
C ASN A 1149 135.04 -78.99 141.45
N LYS A 1150 134.48 -77.86 140.67
CA LYS A 1150 134.24 -77.49 139.03
C LYS A 1150 132.89 -76.76 138.20
N LYS A 1151 132.69 -76.37 136.77
CA LYS A 1151 131.59 -75.46 135.88
C LYS A 1151 131.30 -75.36 134.14
N PHE A 1152 130.31 -74.59 133.34
CA PHE A 1152 130.11 -74.16 131.71
C PHE A 1152 128.70 -73.69 130.75
N GLU A 1153 128.54 -73.23 129.34
CA GLU A 1153 127.28 -72.92 128.25
C GLU A 1153 127.17 -72.02 126.74
N ILE A 1154 126.03 -71.71 125.80
CA ILE A 1154 125.78 -71.08 124.24
C ILE A 1154 124.32 -70.73 123.30
N VAL A 1155 124.09 -70.09 121.96
CA VAL A 1155 122.77 -69.61 120.99
C VAL A 1155 122.63 -68.97 119.33
N LYS A 1156 121.46 -68.77 118.41
CA LYS A 1156 121.06 -67.92 116.97
C LYS A 1156 119.65 -68.09 115.92
N THR A 1157 118.97 -67.56 114.70
CA THR A 1157 118.68 -66.45 113.44
C THR A 1157 117.46 -66.51 112.15
N GLY A 1158 117.02 -65.57 111.07
CA GLY A 1158 115.85 -65.58 109.84
C GLY A 1158 115.46 -64.52 108.46
N GLY A 1159 114.36 -64.50 107.45
CA GLY A 1159 113.93 -63.57 106.10
C GLY A 1159 112.57 -63.56 104.95
N ALA A 1160 112.22 -62.72 103.76
CA ALA A 1160 110.91 -62.54 102.71
C ALA A 1160 110.66 -61.79 101.11
N PHE A 1161 109.45 -61.58 100.25
CA PHE A 1161 109.13 -61.00 98.68
C PHE A 1161 107.68 -60.40 97.86
N ASN A 1162 107.38 -60.06 96.44
CA ASN A 1162 106.16 -59.28 95.53
C ASN A 1162 105.69 -59.51 93.84
N VAL A 1163 104.84 -59.00 92.70
CA VAL A 1163 103.84 -57.92 91.85
C VAL A 1163 102.91 -58.29 90.40
N ASN A 1164 102.09 -57.72 89.28
CA ASN A 1164 101.24 -56.53 88.44
C ASN A 1164 100.29 -56.70 86.93
N MET A 1165 99.38 -55.78 86.18
CA MET A 1165 98.49 -55.80 84.73
C MET A 1165 97.67 -54.47 83.91
N MET A 1166 96.75 -54.13 82.78
CA MET A 1166 95.78 -54.42 81.44
C MET A 1166 95.10 -53.28 80.27
N LEU A 1167 94.05 -53.37 79.23
CA LEU A 1167 93.51 -52.40 77.97
C LEU A 1167 91.98 -52.06 77.13
N PRO A 1168 91.49 -51.97 75.72
CA PRO A 1168 90.50 -50.97 74.82
C PRO A 1168 89.28 -51.22 73.60
N LEU A 1169 88.60 -50.28 72.67
CA LEU A 1169 87.32 -50.34 71.60
C LEU A 1169 86.84 -49.31 70.25
N GLY A 1170 85.68 -49.38 69.35
CA GLY A 1170 85.04 -48.48 68.10
C GLY A 1170 83.64 -48.82 67.13
N LEU A 1171 82.83 -48.31 66.00
CA LEU A 1171 82.39 -47.21 64.86
C LEU A 1171 80.96 -47.25 63.86
N ILE A 1172 80.49 -46.38 62.76
CA ILE A 1172 79.11 -46.30 61.84
C ILE A 1172 78.81 -45.52 60.32
N LEU A 1173 77.58 -45.41 59.54
CA LEU A 1173 77.13 -44.80 58.05
C LEU A 1173 75.56 -44.32 57.58
N VAL A 1174 74.77 -43.92 56.41
CA VAL A 1174 74.53 -43.75 54.79
C VAL A 1174 73.23 -42.92 54.05
N VAL A 1175 72.87 -42.71 52.64
CA VAL A 1175 71.70 -41.85 51.87
C VAL A 1175 71.17 -41.93 50.24
N GLY A 1176 70.09 -41.25 49.56
CA GLY A 1176 69.54 -41.13 48.02
C GLY A 1176 68.18 -40.24 47.51
N SER A 1177 67.40 -39.94 46.30
CA SER A 1177 67.20 -39.95 44.68
C SER A 1177 65.90 -39.18 43.86
N VAL A 1178 65.65 -39.00 42.44
CA VAL A 1178 64.44 -38.43 41.49
C VAL A 1178 64.41 -38.73 39.88
N GLY A 1179 63.29 -38.65 39.01
CA GLY A 1179 63.38 -38.51 37.47
C GLY A 1179 62.19 -38.50 36.37
N ALA A 1180 62.29 -37.62 35.33
CA ALA A 1180 61.98 -37.63 33.83
C ALA A 1180 60.61 -37.83 33.03
N LEU A 1181 60.18 -36.74 32.32
CA LEU A 1181 59.71 -36.57 30.89
C LEU A 1181 58.48 -37.29 30.22
N ALA A 1182 58.02 -36.76 29.05
CA ALA A 1182 56.76 -37.09 28.35
C ALA A 1182 56.85 -37.05 26.79
N PHE A 1183 55.87 -37.61 26.04
CA PHE A 1183 55.39 -37.06 24.73
C PHE A 1183 54.13 -37.74 24.09
N THR A 1184 53.02 -36.99 23.91
CA THR A 1184 51.92 -37.21 22.91
C THR A 1184 51.06 -38.51 22.99
N LYS A 1185 49.88 -38.70 22.34
CA LYS A 1185 49.14 -37.93 21.30
C LYS A 1185 47.60 -38.17 21.38
N ARG A 1186 46.85 -37.33 20.65
CA ARG A 1186 45.41 -37.39 20.25
C ARG A 1186 44.78 -38.79 20.03
N LYS A 1187 43.45 -39.01 19.99
CA LYS A 1187 42.19 -38.29 20.40
C LYS A 1187 40.99 -39.15 19.92
N ARG A 1188 39.82 -39.09 20.57
CA ARG A 1188 38.55 -39.83 20.28
C ARG A 1188 38.56 -41.33 20.61
N ALA A 1189 37.88 -41.72 21.68
CA ALA A 1189 36.45 -42.04 21.52
C ALA A 1189 35.65 -40.81 21.96
#